data_AF-A0AAT9HIC6-F1
#
_entry.id   AF-A0AAT9HIC6-F1
#
_cell.length_a   1.000
_cell.length_b   1.000
_cell.length_c   1.000
_cell.angle_alpha   90.00
_cell.angle_beta   90.00
_cell.angle_gamma   90.00
#
_symmetry.space_group_name_H-M   'P 1'
#
loop_
_entity.id
_entity.type
_entity.pdbx_description
1 polymer ?
#
loop_
_entity_poly.entity_id
_entity_poly.type
_entity_poly.pdbx_seq_one_letter_code
_entity_poly.pdbx_strand_id
1 'polypeptide(L)'
;MAGPCARAQWGGAAGFGFDAKPGTLTVVRADQSYEVTVAHAEKDLVALDCGWSAEPDDALDPDGAGRLLDELRLDGQHTVVTGSKLASFLFACEDAPRYVLLLVGGVVVLADRAAWGEGRYLAVSLDASLERNDTKAGGELDTVAALFGADSLRTPEEGGENPLATLVDKSTKHAVGVSSELRDGLRLSVELIANEVLDRVREGGVRPEEVKELPELGRQLTRESLRYLYRILFLLYAEARPELGILPSDYPEYQLGYGLGRLGELIAERDLVDEKSRKGFYLYESLDLLFSKVQEGYRPRRTHGVVDEKASEDVGLRFEPLHSKLFEPEAIRLIGARAVPDPRVEGEAALEGGERFLDTRLRNETLYKVLRLLMLTRGKKRERGGFISYAQLGINQLGAVYEGLMSYSGFVAGEELYEVAKHGDPKDGSWLVPAAKADEYPDEVFVRQKDEDTGEERRVRHAAGSFVYRLSGRDRQTSASYYTPESLTRVTVQLALQHRLDQDDTVTEARELLEWKICEPALGSGAFLNEAINQVAAEYLRRRQDELGVAIDTEKYAVELQKAKAYIALHNSYGVDLNNTAVELAEVSLWLNTMHPGMEAPWFGLHLRRGNSLIGGRREIYSAERLKKGGWLGTTPERFPLSEAVAGRRCLTGLCITSCFRRRSGARSRPRRRPRRWLRRRRRRWGLGGRRSPSRRRLRRRSGCRGWLGGLSTCGGWSCGGWRSPSGRSLGGWMFGGRRVAGCGRLRSRCQGRRSRRTWRPSTPRTGV
;
A
#
# COMPACT_ATOMS: atom_id res chain seq x y z
N MET A 1 -51.21 -7.89 -9.52
CA MET A 1 -51.64 -6.47 -9.47
C MET A 1 -50.70 -5.62 -10.33
N ALA A 2 -50.58 -5.90 -11.63
CA ALA A 2 -49.46 -5.40 -12.45
C ALA A 2 -49.71 -4.06 -13.19
N GLY A 3 -50.97 -3.58 -13.23
CA GLY A 3 -51.36 -2.42 -14.04
C GLY A 3 -50.78 -1.04 -13.66
N PRO A 4 -50.68 -0.67 -12.35
CA PRO A 4 -50.17 0.65 -11.96
C PRO A 4 -48.64 0.71 -11.89
N CYS A 5 -48.00 -0.38 -11.47
CA CYS A 5 -46.57 -0.41 -11.17
C CYS A 5 -45.72 -0.31 -12.44
N ALA A 6 -46.15 -0.98 -13.52
CA ALA A 6 -45.56 -0.83 -14.85
C ALA A 6 -45.47 0.65 -15.23
N ARG A 7 -46.60 1.36 -15.42
CA ARG A 7 -46.62 2.75 -15.94
C ARG A 7 -45.70 3.76 -15.22
N ALA A 8 -45.31 3.53 -13.97
CA ALA A 8 -44.35 4.39 -13.27
C ALA A 8 -42.91 4.22 -13.79
N GLN A 9 -42.46 2.99 -14.05
CA GLN A 9 -41.09 2.70 -14.53
C GLN A 9 -40.82 3.32 -15.92
N TRP A 10 -41.86 3.49 -16.75
CA TRP A 10 -41.77 3.90 -18.16
C TRP A 10 -41.53 5.41 -18.27
N GLY A 11 -41.84 6.16 -17.20
CA GLY A 11 -41.45 7.56 -17.05
C GLY A 11 -39.96 7.77 -16.79
N GLY A 12 -39.27 6.79 -16.17
CA GLY A 12 -37.85 6.89 -15.82
C GLY A 12 -36.95 6.99 -17.05
N ALA A 13 -37.06 6.04 -17.98
CA ALA A 13 -36.28 6.06 -19.22
C ALA A 13 -36.55 7.32 -20.08
N ALA A 14 -37.82 7.72 -20.19
CA ALA A 14 -38.20 8.96 -20.89
C ALA A 14 -37.63 10.22 -20.22
N GLY A 15 -37.58 10.25 -18.88
CA GLY A 15 -36.97 11.33 -18.10
C GLY A 15 -35.47 11.51 -18.33
N PHE A 16 -34.76 10.45 -18.72
CA PHE A 16 -33.33 10.48 -19.09
C PHE A 16 -33.07 10.79 -20.58
N GLY A 17 -34.10 11.14 -21.35
CA GLY A 17 -33.96 11.48 -22.78
C GLY A 17 -33.89 10.25 -23.71
N PHE A 18 -34.23 9.06 -23.22
CA PHE A 18 -34.42 7.89 -24.08
C PHE A 18 -35.82 7.90 -24.69
N ASP A 19 -35.90 7.61 -25.98
CA ASP A 19 -37.16 7.35 -26.67
C ASP A 19 -37.58 5.91 -26.34
N ALA A 20 -38.22 5.76 -25.18
CA ALA A 20 -38.55 4.46 -24.58
C ALA A 20 -39.37 3.60 -25.55
N LYS A 21 -38.73 2.54 -26.04
CA LYS A 21 -39.24 1.62 -27.06
C LYS A 21 -39.22 0.20 -26.51
N PRO A 22 -40.13 -0.10 -25.57
CA PRO A 22 -40.27 -1.43 -25.03
C PRO A 22 -40.69 -2.41 -26.13
N GLY A 23 -40.09 -3.60 -26.09
CA GLY A 23 -40.23 -4.58 -27.15
C GLY A 23 -39.36 -5.81 -26.90
N THR A 24 -39.11 -6.55 -27.96
CA THR A 24 -38.34 -7.79 -27.91
C THR A 24 -37.01 -7.61 -28.64
N LEU A 25 -35.91 -7.82 -27.92
CA LEU A 25 -34.57 -7.85 -28.48
C LEU A 25 -34.18 -9.31 -28.76
N THR A 26 -33.93 -9.64 -30.03
CA THR A 26 -33.33 -10.94 -30.39
C THR A 26 -31.82 -10.87 -30.17
N VAL A 27 -31.27 -11.78 -29.36
CA VAL A 27 -29.82 -11.90 -29.11
C VAL A 27 -29.33 -13.30 -29.45
N VAL A 28 -28.10 -13.40 -29.96
CA VAL A 28 -27.46 -14.68 -30.28
C VAL A 28 -26.38 -14.99 -29.25
N ARG A 29 -26.41 -16.21 -28.71
CA ARG A 29 -25.39 -16.75 -27.81
C ARG A 29 -25.18 -18.24 -28.09
N ALA A 30 -23.94 -18.63 -28.36
CA ALA A 30 -23.55 -20.01 -28.68
C ALA A 30 -24.40 -20.62 -29.83
N ASP A 31 -24.49 -19.90 -30.95
CA ASP A 31 -25.28 -20.26 -32.15
C ASP A 31 -26.81 -20.42 -31.90
N GLN A 32 -27.33 -20.03 -30.73
CA GLN A 32 -28.77 -20.04 -30.41
C GLN A 32 -29.32 -18.61 -30.28
N SER A 33 -30.50 -18.39 -30.85
CA SER A 33 -31.22 -17.12 -30.76
C SER A 33 -32.22 -17.14 -29.61
N TYR A 34 -32.22 -16.08 -28.80
CA TYR A 34 -33.12 -15.87 -27.68
C TYR A 34 -33.88 -14.55 -27.84
N GLU A 35 -35.15 -14.54 -27.45
CA GLU A 35 -36.00 -13.35 -27.44
C GLU A 35 -36.08 -12.81 -26.01
N VAL A 36 -35.59 -11.58 -25.82
CA VAL A 36 -35.51 -10.91 -24.52
C VAL A 36 -36.48 -9.73 -24.49
N THR A 37 -37.40 -9.68 -23.53
CA THR A 37 -38.22 -8.49 -23.30
C THR A 37 -37.35 -7.38 -22.70
N VAL A 38 -37.41 -6.19 -23.29
CA VAL A 38 -36.60 -5.03 -22.89
C VAL A 38 -37.47 -3.78 -22.79
N ALA A 39 -37.15 -2.90 -21.85
CA ALA A 39 -37.79 -1.59 -21.69
C ALA A 39 -37.36 -0.61 -22.81
N HIS A 40 -36.12 -0.76 -23.26
CA HIS A 40 -35.52 -0.04 -24.38
C HIS A 40 -34.32 -0.82 -24.89
N ALA A 41 -34.05 -0.76 -26.19
CA ALA A 41 -32.80 -1.23 -26.76
C ALA A 41 -32.35 -0.31 -27.89
N GLU A 42 -31.08 0.09 -27.83
CA GLU A 42 -30.39 0.82 -28.88
C GLU A 42 -28.96 0.28 -29.02
N LYS A 43 -28.18 0.82 -29.96
CA LYS A 43 -26.82 0.36 -30.16
C LYS A 43 -25.98 0.64 -28.90
N ASP A 44 -25.29 -0.38 -28.42
CA ASP A 44 -24.43 -0.37 -27.22
C ASP A 44 -25.16 -0.20 -25.87
N LEU A 45 -26.50 -0.09 -25.83
CA LEU A 45 -27.30 0.10 -24.59
C LEU A 45 -28.62 -0.70 -24.59
N VAL A 46 -28.89 -1.42 -23.50
CA VAL A 46 -30.17 -2.12 -23.27
C VAL A 46 -30.73 -1.75 -21.89
N ALA A 47 -32.05 -1.57 -21.76
CA ALA A 47 -32.73 -1.36 -20.49
C ALA A 47 -33.69 -2.52 -20.17
N LEU A 48 -33.68 -2.98 -18.91
CA LEU A 48 -34.42 -4.13 -18.42
C LEU A 48 -35.33 -3.74 -17.25
N ASP A 49 -36.60 -4.13 -17.29
CA ASP A 49 -37.53 -3.91 -16.17
C ASP A 49 -37.37 -5.01 -15.11
N CYS A 50 -37.10 -4.57 -13.88
CA CYS A 50 -36.97 -5.41 -12.70
C CYS A 50 -38.11 -5.13 -11.71
N GLY A 51 -38.01 -5.69 -10.51
CA GLY A 51 -38.91 -5.42 -9.39
C GLY A 51 -38.85 -3.97 -8.90
N TRP A 52 -39.27 -3.74 -7.66
CA TRP A 52 -39.36 -2.41 -7.09
C TRP A 52 -38.57 -2.32 -5.77
N SER A 53 -37.67 -1.35 -5.69
CA SER A 53 -37.04 -0.88 -4.46
C SER A 53 -36.93 0.65 -4.48
N ALA A 54 -36.89 1.26 -3.30
CA ALA A 54 -36.45 2.65 -3.11
C ALA A 54 -34.97 2.73 -2.65
N GLU A 55 -34.39 1.64 -2.14
CA GLU A 55 -33.03 1.57 -1.62
C GLU A 55 -32.06 0.91 -2.61
N PRO A 56 -30.89 1.52 -2.91
CA PRO A 56 -29.94 0.99 -3.90
C PRO A 56 -29.34 -0.37 -3.57
N ASP A 57 -29.21 -0.70 -2.28
CA ASP A 57 -28.56 -1.94 -1.83
C ASP A 57 -29.43 -3.18 -2.11
N ASP A 58 -30.76 -3.05 -2.06
CA ASP A 58 -31.72 -4.12 -2.39
C ASP A 58 -31.90 -4.31 -3.91
N ALA A 59 -31.34 -3.43 -4.74
CA ALA A 59 -31.70 -3.33 -6.16
C ALA A 59 -31.23 -4.51 -7.02
N LEU A 60 -30.29 -5.33 -6.52
CA LEU A 60 -29.82 -6.54 -7.18
C LEU A 60 -30.28 -7.84 -6.50
N ASP A 61 -31.04 -7.75 -5.40
CA ASP A 61 -31.42 -8.89 -4.55
C ASP A 61 -32.14 -9.97 -5.39
N PRO A 62 -31.58 -11.19 -5.49
CA PRO A 62 -32.17 -12.26 -6.28
C PRO A 62 -33.51 -12.78 -5.74
N ASP A 63 -33.85 -12.54 -4.47
CA ASP A 63 -35.11 -12.95 -3.85
C ASP A 63 -36.13 -11.80 -3.71
N GLY A 64 -35.67 -10.56 -3.83
CA GLY A 64 -36.47 -9.34 -3.78
C GLY A 64 -36.51 -8.57 -5.11
N ALA A 65 -36.03 -7.32 -5.08
CA ALA A 65 -36.25 -6.34 -6.15
C ALA A 65 -35.42 -6.60 -7.43
N GLY A 66 -34.31 -7.32 -7.33
CA GLY A 66 -33.45 -7.69 -8.47
C GLY A 66 -34.05 -8.73 -9.43
N ARG A 67 -35.26 -9.24 -9.16
CA ARG A 67 -36.00 -10.13 -10.06
C ARG A 67 -36.52 -9.39 -11.30
N LEU A 68 -36.57 -10.09 -12.44
CA LEU A 68 -37.15 -9.57 -13.67
C LEU A 68 -38.67 -9.55 -13.60
N LEU A 69 -39.31 -8.61 -14.30
CA LEU A 69 -40.76 -8.67 -14.53
C LEU A 69 -41.12 -9.76 -15.54
N ASP A 70 -40.29 -9.94 -16.58
CA ASP A 70 -40.42 -10.96 -17.61
C ASP A 70 -39.19 -11.89 -17.58
N GLU A 71 -39.41 -13.15 -17.15
CA GLU A 71 -38.35 -14.16 -17.04
C GLU A 71 -37.91 -14.69 -18.42
N LEU A 72 -36.59 -14.71 -18.69
CA LEU A 72 -36.05 -15.29 -19.91
C LEU A 72 -35.86 -16.80 -19.76
N ARG A 73 -36.58 -17.60 -20.57
CA ARG A 73 -36.38 -19.06 -20.65
C ARG A 73 -35.30 -19.38 -21.69
N LEU A 74 -34.27 -20.12 -21.27
CA LEU A 74 -33.18 -20.55 -22.15
C LEU A 74 -33.47 -21.92 -22.77
N ASP A 75 -34.00 -22.85 -21.95
CA ASP A 75 -34.47 -24.16 -22.40
C ASP A 75 -35.65 -24.64 -21.51
N GLY A 76 -35.97 -25.94 -21.55
CA GLY A 76 -37.06 -26.51 -20.76
C GLY A 76 -36.78 -26.68 -19.26
N GLN A 77 -35.58 -26.35 -18.77
CA GLN A 77 -35.16 -26.49 -17.36
C GLN A 77 -34.47 -25.24 -16.79
N HIS A 78 -33.89 -24.39 -17.63
CA HIS A 78 -33.11 -23.21 -17.24
C HIS A 78 -33.83 -21.91 -17.56
N THR A 79 -34.19 -21.16 -16.51
CA THR A 79 -34.81 -19.83 -16.60
C THR A 79 -33.90 -18.80 -15.92
N VAL A 80 -33.69 -17.66 -16.58
CA VAL A 80 -33.04 -16.47 -16.03
C VAL A 80 -34.12 -15.59 -15.40
N VAL A 81 -34.07 -15.48 -14.06
CA VAL A 81 -35.12 -14.84 -13.24
C VAL A 81 -34.69 -13.50 -12.61
N THR A 82 -33.42 -13.11 -12.73
CA THR A 82 -32.89 -11.85 -12.16
C THR A 82 -32.26 -10.94 -13.21
N GLY A 83 -32.40 -9.63 -13.03
CA GLY A 83 -31.79 -8.61 -13.89
C GLY A 83 -30.26 -8.72 -13.91
N SER A 84 -29.67 -9.08 -12.77
CA SER A 84 -28.23 -9.34 -12.66
C SER A 84 -27.74 -10.50 -13.54
N LYS A 85 -28.51 -11.60 -13.61
CA LYS A 85 -28.20 -12.75 -14.48
C LYS A 85 -28.48 -12.45 -15.95
N LEU A 86 -29.50 -11.67 -16.26
CA LEU A 86 -29.80 -11.25 -17.64
C LEU A 86 -28.78 -10.24 -18.18
N ALA A 87 -28.33 -9.27 -17.39
CA ALA A 87 -27.22 -8.38 -17.78
C ALA A 87 -25.95 -9.20 -18.09
N SER A 88 -25.61 -10.16 -17.23
CA SER A 88 -24.48 -11.08 -17.43
C SER A 88 -24.65 -11.95 -18.68
N PHE A 89 -25.89 -12.37 -19.00
CA PHE A 89 -26.22 -13.10 -20.22
C PHE A 89 -26.02 -12.23 -21.47
N LEU A 90 -26.53 -10.99 -21.47
CA LEU A 90 -26.40 -10.04 -22.58
C LEU A 90 -24.93 -9.70 -22.87
N PHE A 91 -24.09 -9.49 -21.85
CA PHE A 91 -22.66 -9.23 -22.01
C PHE A 91 -21.85 -10.40 -22.61
N ALA A 92 -22.43 -11.61 -22.60
CA ALA A 92 -21.86 -12.84 -23.16
C ALA A 92 -22.47 -13.23 -24.53
N CYS A 93 -23.35 -12.40 -25.10
CA CYS A 93 -23.87 -12.57 -26.46
C CYS A 93 -22.87 -12.06 -27.52
N GLU A 94 -23.11 -12.37 -28.80
CA GLU A 94 -22.27 -11.93 -29.92
C GLU A 94 -22.35 -10.40 -30.10
N ASP A 95 -23.56 -9.87 -30.27
CA ASP A 95 -23.87 -8.43 -30.29
C ASP A 95 -24.07 -7.85 -28.87
N ALA A 96 -23.16 -8.20 -27.96
CA ALA A 96 -23.25 -7.80 -26.56
C ALA A 96 -23.14 -6.27 -26.36
N PRO A 97 -24.13 -5.61 -25.71
CA PRO A 97 -24.12 -4.17 -25.48
C PRO A 97 -22.99 -3.76 -24.54
N ARG A 98 -22.63 -2.47 -24.54
CA ARG A 98 -21.68 -1.93 -23.58
C ARG A 98 -22.34 -1.68 -22.22
N TYR A 99 -23.55 -1.15 -22.23
CA TYR A 99 -24.28 -0.79 -21.03
C TYR A 99 -25.59 -1.57 -20.91
N VAL A 100 -25.92 -1.97 -19.69
CA VAL A 100 -27.26 -2.45 -19.33
C VAL A 100 -27.80 -1.60 -18.18
N LEU A 101 -28.98 -1.02 -18.37
CA LEU A 101 -29.75 -0.33 -17.33
C LEU A 101 -30.73 -1.31 -16.71
N LEU A 102 -30.74 -1.45 -15.39
CA LEU A 102 -31.78 -2.15 -14.64
C LEU A 102 -32.71 -1.11 -14.02
N LEU A 103 -33.99 -1.16 -14.39
CA LEU A 103 -35.03 -0.26 -13.90
C LEU A 103 -35.75 -0.96 -12.74
N VAL A 104 -35.35 -0.63 -11.51
CA VAL A 104 -35.79 -1.30 -10.28
C VAL A 104 -36.82 -0.46 -9.53
N GLY A 105 -37.74 0.17 -10.28
CA GLY A 105 -38.77 1.03 -9.72
C GLY A 105 -38.22 2.39 -9.29
N GLY A 106 -38.04 2.58 -7.98
CA GLY A 106 -37.45 3.80 -7.41
C GLY A 106 -35.93 3.88 -7.55
N VAL A 107 -35.25 2.80 -7.96
CA VAL A 107 -33.80 2.76 -8.20
C VAL A 107 -33.48 2.47 -9.68
N VAL A 108 -32.43 3.11 -10.20
CA VAL A 108 -31.83 2.76 -11.49
C VAL A 108 -30.38 2.32 -11.30
N VAL A 109 -30.02 1.18 -11.89
CA VAL A 109 -28.66 0.61 -11.88
C VAL A 109 -28.08 0.63 -13.28
N LEU A 110 -26.86 1.14 -13.43
CA LEU A 110 -26.06 1.12 -14.65
C LEU A 110 -24.93 0.10 -14.52
N ALA A 111 -25.01 -0.94 -15.34
CA ALA A 111 -23.96 -1.93 -15.55
C ALA A 111 -23.11 -1.58 -16.77
N ASP A 112 -21.79 -1.39 -16.61
CA ASP A 112 -20.82 -1.32 -17.72
C ASP A 112 -20.19 -2.71 -17.91
N ARG A 113 -20.24 -3.24 -19.14
CA ARG A 113 -19.63 -4.53 -19.53
C ARG A 113 -18.18 -4.68 -19.05
N ALA A 114 -17.41 -3.59 -19.01
CA ALA A 114 -16.01 -3.60 -18.60
C ALA A 114 -15.80 -3.77 -17.08
N ALA A 115 -16.82 -3.46 -16.26
CA ALA A 115 -16.73 -3.46 -14.80
C ALA A 115 -17.69 -4.45 -14.12
N TRP A 116 -18.75 -4.86 -14.81
CA TRP A 116 -19.81 -5.72 -14.27
C TRP A 116 -19.31 -7.07 -13.75
N GLY A 117 -18.38 -7.70 -14.48
CA GLY A 117 -17.73 -8.95 -14.06
C GLY A 117 -16.85 -8.83 -12.80
N GLU A 118 -16.56 -7.61 -12.35
CA GLU A 118 -15.87 -7.35 -11.08
C GLU A 118 -16.84 -7.09 -9.91
N GLY A 119 -18.16 -7.20 -10.14
CA GLY A 119 -19.20 -6.82 -9.18
C GLY A 119 -19.40 -5.30 -9.04
N ARG A 120 -18.97 -4.51 -10.04
CA ARG A 120 -19.03 -3.04 -10.00
C ARG A 120 -20.12 -2.48 -10.92
N TYR A 121 -20.90 -1.56 -10.37
CA TYR A 121 -21.99 -0.86 -11.04
C TYR A 121 -22.18 0.53 -10.42
N LEU A 122 -22.98 1.38 -11.08
CA LEU A 122 -23.45 2.65 -10.51
C LEU A 122 -24.95 2.52 -10.24
N ALA A 123 -25.41 2.84 -9.04
CA ALA A 123 -26.83 2.81 -8.68
C ALA A 123 -27.26 4.17 -8.10
N VAL A 124 -28.52 4.54 -8.30
CA VAL A 124 -29.11 5.74 -7.70
C VAL A 124 -30.57 5.50 -7.31
N SER A 125 -30.96 5.94 -6.11
CA SER A 125 -32.36 6.05 -5.70
C SER A 125 -32.94 7.34 -6.27
N LEU A 126 -33.80 7.21 -7.28
CA LEU A 126 -34.57 8.32 -7.84
C LEU A 126 -35.56 8.86 -6.81
N ASP A 127 -36.21 7.99 -6.04
CA ASP A 127 -37.17 8.41 -5.02
C ASP A 127 -36.50 9.33 -3.98
N ALA A 128 -35.36 8.91 -3.42
CA ALA A 128 -34.63 9.73 -2.44
C ALA A 128 -34.07 11.03 -3.02
N SER A 129 -33.61 11.03 -4.28
CA SER A 129 -33.15 12.25 -4.97
C SER A 129 -34.30 13.21 -5.30
N LEU A 130 -35.47 12.70 -5.67
CA LEU A 130 -36.67 13.48 -5.95
C LEU A 130 -37.31 14.06 -4.68
N GLU A 131 -37.27 13.34 -3.55
CA GLU A 131 -37.66 13.87 -2.24
C GLU A 131 -36.76 15.03 -1.78
N ARG A 132 -35.44 14.91 -1.98
CA ARG A 132 -34.48 16.00 -1.70
C ARG A 132 -34.62 17.18 -2.65
N ASN A 133 -35.01 16.93 -3.90
CA ASN A 133 -35.33 17.94 -4.92
C ASN A 133 -34.23 18.99 -5.16
N ASP A 134 -32.95 18.60 -5.10
CA ASP A 134 -31.84 19.53 -5.34
C ASP A 134 -31.65 19.81 -6.85
N THR A 135 -32.42 20.79 -7.31
CA THR A 135 -32.51 21.28 -8.70
C THR A 135 -31.50 22.37 -9.06
N LYS A 136 -30.47 22.58 -8.23
CA LYS A 136 -29.40 23.54 -8.53
C LYS A 136 -28.57 23.04 -9.72
N ALA A 137 -28.00 23.96 -10.50
CA ALA A 137 -26.99 23.61 -11.50
C ALA A 137 -25.76 23.00 -10.82
N GLY A 138 -25.36 21.80 -11.23
CA GLY A 138 -24.39 20.96 -10.53
C GLY A 138 -24.88 20.35 -9.20
N GLY A 139 -26.19 20.37 -8.94
CA GLY A 139 -26.84 19.72 -7.81
C GLY A 139 -27.08 18.22 -8.05
N GLU A 140 -27.80 17.59 -7.12
CA GLU A 140 -28.05 16.14 -7.16
C GLU A 140 -28.77 15.71 -8.45
N LEU A 141 -29.93 16.30 -8.77
CA LEU A 141 -30.75 15.88 -9.91
C LEU A 141 -30.08 16.15 -11.26
N ASP A 142 -29.34 17.25 -11.37
CA ASP A 142 -28.53 17.60 -12.55
C ASP A 142 -27.39 16.58 -12.74
N THR A 143 -26.75 16.14 -11.65
CA THR A 143 -25.73 15.08 -11.68
C THR A 143 -26.31 13.72 -12.08
N VAL A 144 -27.49 13.36 -11.57
CA VAL A 144 -28.17 12.10 -11.93
C VAL A 144 -28.57 12.10 -13.41
N ALA A 145 -29.14 13.19 -13.91
CA ALA A 145 -29.44 13.37 -15.33
C ALA A 145 -28.17 13.31 -16.20
N ALA A 146 -27.07 13.92 -15.75
CA ALA A 146 -25.80 13.90 -16.47
C ALA A 146 -25.10 12.53 -16.48
N LEU A 147 -25.38 11.63 -15.52
CA LEU A 147 -24.76 10.29 -15.47
C LEU A 147 -25.57 9.22 -16.19
N PHE A 148 -26.90 9.24 -16.04
CA PHE A 148 -27.81 8.25 -16.62
C PHE A 148 -28.48 8.72 -17.93
N GLY A 149 -28.33 9.99 -18.29
CA GLY A 149 -28.91 10.58 -19.49
C GLY A 149 -28.37 10.01 -20.80
N ALA A 150 -29.23 10.01 -21.82
CA ALA A 150 -28.93 9.48 -23.14
C ALA A 150 -27.66 10.09 -23.77
N ASP A 151 -27.45 11.40 -23.63
CA ASP A 151 -26.28 12.10 -24.17
C ASP A 151 -24.94 11.61 -23.57
N SER A 152 -24.95 11.06 -22.36
CA SER A 152 -23.74 10.55 -21.66
C SER A 152 -23.47 9.08 -21.90
N LEU A 153 -24.53 8.28 -22.10
CA LEU A 153 -24.42 6.84 -22.37
C LEU A 153 -24.22 6.53 -23.86
N ARG A 154 -24.80 7.34 -24.77
CA ARG A 154 -24.66 7.15 -26.21
C ARG A 154 -23.25 7.44 -26.72
N THR A 155 -22.85 6.68 -27.73
CA THR A 155 -21.70 6.99 -28.58
C THR A 155 -22.08 8.14 -29.53
N PRO A 156 -21.33 9.26 -29.59
CA PRO A 156 -21.65 10.39 -30.48
C PRO A 156 -21.68 10.00 -31.97
N GLU A 157 -22.60 10.58 -32.75
CA GLU A 157 -22.76 10.30 -34.18
C GLU A 157 -21.50 10.60 -35.01
N GLU A 158 -20.68 11.57 -34.58
CA GLU A 158 -19.40 11.92 -35.21
C GLU A 158 -18.30 10.85 -35.02
N GLY A 159 -18.54 9.87 -34.14
CA GLY A 159 -17.60 8.84 -33.74
C GLY A 159 -16.65 9.29 -32.63
N GLY A 160 -16.54 8.50 -31.56
CA GLY A 160 -15.69 8.79 -30.41
C GLY A 160 -15.95 7.83 -29.25
N GLU A 161 -15.37 8.11 -28.08
CA GLU A 161 -15.81 7.51 -26.83
C GLU A 161 -17.02 8.30 -26.29
N ASN A 162 -17.95 7.61 -25.62
CA ASN A 162 -19.09 8.26 -24.97
C ASN A 162 -18.62 9.15 -23.79
N PRO A 163 -19.36 10.23 -23.45
CA PRO A 163 -18.93 11.18 -22.42
C PRO A 163 -18.67 10.54 -21.05
N LEU A 164 -19.46 9.52 -20.66
CA LEU A 164 -19.25 8.82 -19.39
C LEU A 164 -17.90 8.08 -19.34
N ALA A 165 -17.47 7.44 -20.43
CA ALA A 165 -16.14 6.80 -20.47
C ALA A 165 -15.00 7.84 -20.37
N THR A 166 -15.16 8.98 -21.03
CA THR A 166 -14.23 10.12 -20.89
C THR A 166 -14.20 10.65 -19.45
N LEU A 167 -15.34 10.63 -18.73
CA LEU A 167 -15.40 11.01 -17.32
C LEU A 167 -14.67 10.00 -16.41
N VAL A 168 -14.84 8.71 -16.66
CA VAL A 168 -14.13 7.62 -15.95
C VAL A 168 -12.62 7.72 -16.17
N ASP A 169 -12.16 7.90 -17.42
CA ASP A 169 -10.74 8.10 -17.75
C ASP A 169 -10.17 9.36 -17.04
N LYS A 170 -10.89 10.49 -17.08
CA LYS A 170 -10.51 11.71 -16.33
C LYS A 170 -10.44 11.46 -14.82
N SER A 171 -11.35 10.67 -14.26
CA SER A 171 -11.35 10.29 -12.83
C SER A 171 -10.10 9.48 -12.46
N THR A 172 -9.75 8.46 -13.24
CA THR A 172 -8.51 7.68 -13.01
C THR A 172 -7.25 8.56 -13.09
N LYS A 173 -7.20 9.48 -14.07
CA LYS A 173 -6.10 10.46 -14.19
C LYS A 173 -6.06 11.44 -13.01
N HIS A 174 -7.21 11.83 -12.46
CA HIS A 174 -7.29 12.68 -11.28
C HIS A 174 -6.77 11.95 -10.03
N ALA A 175 -7.13 10.68 -9.82
CA ALA A 175 -6.63 9.86 -8.71
C ALA A 175 -5.09 9.73 -8.70
N VAL A 176 -4.47 9.58 -9.88
CA VAL A 176 -3.00 9.61 -10.02
C VAL A 176 -2.42 11.00 -9.67
N GLY A 177 -3.12 12.08 -9.99
CA GLY A 177 -2.75 13.44 -9.57
C GLY A 177 -2.77 13.60 -8.05
N VAL A 178 -3.85 13.15 -7.39
CA VAL A 178 -4.03 13.21 -5.93
C VAL A 178 -2.92 12.44 -5.19
N SER A 179 -2.45 11.30 -5.72
CA SER A 179 -1.28 10.58 -5.17
C SER A 179 -0.04 11.47 -5.04
N SER A 180 0.22 12.35 -6.01
CA SER A 180 1.38 13.25 -5.97
C SER A 180 1.24 14.35 -4.91
N GLU A 181 0.05 14.95 -4.77
CA GLU A 181 -0.23 15.95 -3.72
C GLU A 181 -0.16 15.30 -2.33
N LEU A 182 -0.74 14.10 -2.16
CA LEU A 182 -0.73 13.36 -0.91
C LEU A 182 0.69 12.97 -0.47
N ARG A 183 1.56 12.57 -1.39
CA ARG A 183 2.98 12.29 -1.10
C ARG A 183 3.70 13.53 -0.57
N ASP A 184 3.47 14.69 -1.19
CA ASP A 184 4.12 15.94 -0.79
C ASP A 184 3.53 16.47 0.53
N GLY A 185 2.23 16.27 0.76
CA GLY A 185 1.56 16.51 2.05
C GLY A 185 2.11 15.62 3.17
N LEU A 186 2.34 14.34 2.90
CA LEU A 186 2.95 13.41 3.86
C LEU A 186 4.41 13.77 4.17
N ARG A 187 5.19 14.18 3.17
CA ARG A 187 6.56 14.69 3.37
C ARG A 187 6.59 15.86 4.35
N LEU A 188 5.70 16.84 4.15
CA LEU A 188 5.54 17.97 5.07
C LEU A 188 5.06 17.51 6.45
N SER A 189 4.15 16.54 6.50
CA SER A 189 3.59 16.02 7.75
C SER A 189 4.63 15.28 8.61
N VAL A 190 5.57 14.55 8.01
CA VAL A 190 6.70 13.94 8.74
C VAL A 190 7.54 15.01 9.42
N GLU A 191 7.82 16.11 8.72
CA GLU A 191 8.61 17.23 9.22
C GLU A 191 7.89 18.01 10.32
N LEU A 192 6.59 18.24 10.17
CA LEU A 192 5.72 18.86 11.19
C LEU A 192 5.70 18.04 12.49
N ILE A 193 5.42 16.73 12.40
CA ILE A 193 5.36 15.84 13.58
C ILE A 193 6.72 15.78 14.29
N ALA A 194 7.82 15.63 13.53
CA ALA A 194 9.14 15.50 14.12
C ALA A 194 9.63 16.81 14.78
N ASN A 195 9.30 17.98 14.23
CA ASN A 195 9.61 19.26 14.86
C ASN A 195 8.76 19.50 16.12
N GLU A 196 7.45 19.21 16.08
CA GLU A 196 6.57 19.27 17.26
C GLU A 196 7.13 18.43 18.43
N VAL A 197 7.57 17.20 18.18
CA VAL A 197 8.21 16.36 19.22
C VAL A 197 9.45 17.02 19.81
N LEU A 198 10.30 17.63 18.98
CA LEU A 198 11.51 18.32 19.44
C LEU A 198 11.17 19.57 20.26
N ASP A 199 10.14 20.30 19.88
CA ASP A 199 9.64 21.47 20.61
C ASP A 199 9.00 21.08 21.94
N ARG A 200 8.23 19.99 22.00
CA ARG A 200 7.73 19.42 23.26
C ARG A 200 8.85 18.96 24.20
N VAL A 201 9.94 18.38 23.68
CA VAL A 201 11.14 18.03 24.47
C VAL A 201 11.81 19.29 25.05
N ARG A 202 11.95 20.35 24.24
CA ARG A 202 12.49 21.66 24.68
C ARG A 202 11.61 22.33 25.73
N GLU A 203 10.29 22.34 25.53
CA GLU A 203 9.31 22.88 26.48
C GLU A 203 9.32 22.10 27.82
N GLY A 204 9.59 20.80 27.77
CA GLY A 204 9.87 19.97 28.95
C GLY A 204 11.17 20.35 29.70
N GLY A 205 11.97 21.29 29.19
CA GLY A 205 13.23 21.74 29.78
C GLY A 205 14.40 20.78 29.56
N VAL A 206 14.39 20.05 28.43
CA VAL A 206 15.42 19.06 28.06
C VAL A 206 15.93 19.38 26.66
N ARG A 207 17.22 19.25 26.40
CA ARG A 207 17.77 19.45 25.05
C ARG A 207 17.64 18.14 24.24
N PRO A 208 17.32 18.17 22.93
CA PRO A 208 17.19 16.95 22.12
C PRO A 208 18.40 16.01 22.18
N GLU A 209 19.61 16.57 22.29
CA GLU A 209 20.87 15.83 22.45
C GLU A 209 21.01 15.05 23.76
N GLU A 210 20.26 15.42 24.81
CA GLU A 210 20.22 14.72 26.11
C GLU A 210 19.30 13.49 26.04
N VAL A 211 18.27 13.51 25.19
CA VAL A 211 17.42 12.34 24.91
C VAL A 211 18.18 11.30 24.09
N LYS A 212 18.94 11.74 23.07
CA LYS A 212 19.76 10.85 22.22
C LYS A 212 20.75 11.62 21.35
N GLU A 213 21.83 10.96 20.92
CA GLU A 213 22.72 11.48 19.87
C GLU A 213 21.91 11.91 18.62
N LEU A 214 22.03 13.17 18.20
CA LEU A 214 21.23 13.78 17.12
C LEU A 214 21.10 12.93 15.82
N PRO A 215 22.16 12.27 15.30
CA PRO A 215 22.05 11.45 14.09
C PRO A 215 21.20 10.18 14.28
N GLU A 216 21.07 9.69 15.50
CA GLU A 216 20.25 8.54 15.84
C GLU A 216 18.84 8.96 16.29
N LEU A 217 18.69 10.13 16.92
CA LEU A 217 17.41 10.77 17.16
C LEU A 217 16.68 11.05 15.84
N GLY A 218 17.35 11.67 14.87
CA GLY A 218 16.77 11.97 13.56
C GLY A 218 16.27 10.74 12.80
N ARG A 219 17.04 9.64 12.79
CA ARG A 219 16.57 8.36 12.21
C ARG A 219 15.36 7.80 12.93
N GLN A 220 15.32 7.94 14.27
CA GLN A 220 14.21 7.43 15.07
C GLN A 220 12.94 8.26 14.84
N LEU A 221 13.04 9.60 14.88
CA LEU A 221 11.96 10.52 14.51
C LEU A 221 11.43 10.22 13.11
N THR A 222 12.29 10.12 12.10
CA THR A 222 11.90 9.76 10.73
C THR A 222 10.99 8.53 10.69
N ARG A 223 11.42 7.43 11.33
CA ARG A 223 10.67 6.17 11.34
C ARG A 223 9.35 6.27 12.11
N GLU A 224 9.35 6.97 13.24
CA GLU A 224 8.20 7.01 14.14
C GLU A 224 7.14 8.02 13.69
N SER A 225 7.54 9.16 13.10
CA SER A 225 6.64 10.08 12.40
C SER A 225 6.00 9.42 11.17
N LEU A 226 6.77 8.67 10.37
CA LEU A 226 6.20 7.87 9.26
C LEU A 226 5.17 6.86 9.79
N ARG A 227 5.50 6.07 10.83
CA ARG A 227 4.56 5.12 11.43
C ARG A 227 3.30 5.79 11.96
N TYR A 228 3.41 6.95 12.61
CA TYR A 228 2.25 7.70 13.09
C TYR A 228 1.33 8.13 11.93
N LEU A 229 1.89 8.63 10.83
CA LEU A 229 1.12 8.97 9.63
C LEU A 229 0.50 7.73 8.97
N TYR A 230 1.20 6.61 8.95
CA TYR A 230 0.68 5.36 8.40
C TYR A 230 -0.50 4.85 9.22
N ARG A 231 -0.52 5.06 10.55
CA ARG A 231 -1.71 4.78 11.39
C ARG A 231 -2.91 5.67 11.00
N ILE A 232 -2.70 6.95 10.73
CA ILE A 232 -3.77 7.87 10.29
C ILE A 232 -4.32 7.46 8.92
N LEU A 233 -3.44 7.28 7.93
CA LEU A 233 -3.81 6.85 6.58
C LEU A 233 -4.52 5.50 6.59
N PHE A 234 -4.08 4.60 7.47
CA PHE A 234 -4.74 3.32 7.68
C PHE A 234 -6.21 3.52 8.11
N LEU A 235 -6.47 4.35 9.11
CA LEU A 235 -7.83 4.64 9.56
C LEU A 235 -8.66 5.31 8.44
N LEU A 236 -8.10 6.29 7.73
CA LEU A 236 -8.76 6.95 6.60
C LEU A 236 -9.17 5.96 5.49
N TYR A 237 -8.31 4.97 5.22
CA TYR A 237 -8.60 3.92 4.23
C TYR A 237 -9.63 2.90 4.74
N ALA A 238 -9.51 2.45 5.99
CA ALA A 238 -10.43 1.50 6.59
C ALA A 238 -11.84 2.09 6.80
N GLU A 239 -11.94 3.38 7.11
CA GLU A 239 -13.22 4.07 7.27
C GLU A 239 -13.92 4.28 5.93
N ALA A 240 -13.16 4.61 4.88
CA ALA A 240 -13.65 4.75 3.52
C ALA A 240 -13.99 3.41 2.81
N ARG A 241 -13.82 2.28 3.50
CA ARG A 241 -14.15 0.93 3.00
C ARG A 241 -14.81 0.06 4.08
N PRO A 242 -16.09 0.34 4.42
CA PRO A 242 -16.84 -0.43 5.42
C PRO A 242 -16.88 -1.93 5.12
N GLU A 243 -16.84 -2.31 3.84
CA GLU A 243 -16.87 -3.70 3.38
C GLU A 243 -15.70 -4.57 3.88
N LEU A 244 -14.62 -3.95 4.40
CA LEU A 244 -13.50 -4.64 5.02
C LEU A 244 -13.79 -5.09 6.46
N GLY A 245 -14.80 -4.51 7.12
CA GLY A 245 -15.21 -4.83 8.50
C GLY A 245 -14.17 -4.49 9.59
N ILE A 246 -13.21 -3.60 9.29
CA ILE A 246 -12.08 -3.26 10.19
C ILE A 246 -12.50 -2.22 11.24
N LEU A 247 -13.26 -1.22 10.81
CA LEU A 247 -13.86 -0.20 11.65
C LEU A 247 -15.38 -0.37 11.60
N PRO A 248 -16.12 -0.07 12.68
CA PRO A 248 -17.58 -0.14 12.70
C PRO A 248 -18.22 1.06 11.96
N SER A 249 -17.80 1.31 10.71
CA SER A 249 -18.25 2.43 9.89
C SER A 249 -19.75 2.43 9.65
N ASP A 250 -20.39 1.25 9.65
CA ASP A 250 -21.83 1.07 9.46
C ASP A 250 -22.67 1.59 10.64
N TYR A 251 -22.06 1.81 11.82
CA TYR A 251 -22.74 2.26 13.02
C TYR A 251 -22.78 3.80 13.08
N PRO A 252 -23.98 4.44 13.12
CA PRO A 252 -24.08 5.89 13.24
C PRO A 252 -23.37 6.47 14.47
N GLU A 253 -23.30 5.72 15.58
CA GLU A 253 -22.59 6.13 16.80
C GLU A 253 -21.07 6.19 16.59
N TYR A 254 -20.52 5.39 15.67
CA TYR A 254 -19.12 5.49 15.27
C TYR A 254 -18.90 6.76 14.45
N GLN A 255 -19.67 6.95 13.38
CA GLN A 255 -19.55 8.11 12.49
C GLN A 255 -19.68 9.44 13.26
N LEU A 256 -20.71 9.54 14.11
CA LEU A 256 -20.99 10.74 14.90
C LEU A 256 -20.02 10.93 16.08
N GLY A 257 -19.45 9.87 16.64
CA GLY A 257 -18.64 9.93 17.87
C GLY A 257 -17.13 9.94 17.64
N TYR A 258 -16.66 9.07 16.76
CA TYR A 258 -15.25 8.66 16.63
C TYR A 258 -14.70 8.73 15.20
N GLY A 259 -15.55 8.75 14.18
CA GLY A 259 -15.15 8.72 12.77
C GLY A 259 -14.20 9.86 12.39
N LEU A 260 -13.24 9.56 11.52
CA LEU A 260 -12.33 10.54 10.95
C LEU A 260 -13.08 11.53 10.06
N GLY A 261 -14.21 11.15 9.44
CA GLY A 261 -15.11 12.07 8.73
C GLY A 261 -15.46 13.30 9.57
N ARG A 262 -15.92 13.09 10.82
CA ARG A 262 -16.19 14.17 11.79
C ARG A 262 -14.94 15.00 12.13
N LEU A 263 -13.77 14.38 12.25
CA LEU A 263 -12.52 15.13 12.44
C LEU A 263 -12.19 15.99 11.20
N GLY A 264 -12.49 15.49 10.01
CA GLY A 264 -12.39 16.19 8.73
C GLY A 264 -13.31 17.42 8.66
N GLU A 265 -14.58 17.27 9.02
CA GLU A 265 -15.55 18.37 9.13
C GLU A 265 -15.07 19.45 10.09
N LEU A 266 -14.70 19.08 11.31
CA LEU A 266 -14.15 20.00 12.32
C LEU A 266 -12.94 20.79 11.80
N ILE A 267 -12.12 20.16 10.96
CA ILE A 267 -10.89 20.74 10.39
C ILE A 267 -11.17 21.58 9.13
N ALA A 268 -12.21 21.26 8.37
CA ALA A 268 -12.63 21.99 7.18
C ALA A 268 -13.43 23.26 7.53
N GLU A 269 -14.24 23.21 8.58
CA GLU A 269 -15.14 24.31 8.97
C GLU A 269 -14.55 25.28 10.01
N ARG A 270 -13.66 24.81 10.89
CA ARG A 270 -13.17 25.61 12.02
C ARG A 270 -11.70 25.93 11.88
N ASP A 271 -11.37 27.21 11.97
CA ASP A 271 -10.01 27.66 12.22
C ASP A 271 -9.71 27.59 13.72
N LEU A 272 -8.47 27.24 14.08
CA LEU A 272 -7.99 27.27 15.45
C LEU A 272 -7.70 28.73 15.85
N VAL A 273 -8.74 29.48 16.25
CA VAL A 273 -8.62 30.90 16.60
C VAL A 273 -7.92 31.11 17.96
N ASP A 274 -8.27 30.32 18.98
CA ASP A 274 -7.81 30.53 20.36
C ASP A 274 -6.58 29.68 20.75
N GLU A 275 -5.71 30.24 21.60
CA GLU A 275 -4.46 29.62 22.02
C GLU A 275 -4.66 28.31 22.80
N LYS A 276 -5.76 28.21 23.56
CA LYS A 276 -6.09 27.00 24.35
C LYS A 276 -6.46 25.85 23.42
N SER A 277 -7.26 26.09 22.38
CA SER A 277 -7.55 25.10 21.34
C SER A 277 -6.30 24.71 20.55
N ARG A 278 -5.39 25.65 20.23
CA ARG A 278 -4.11 25.36 19.55
C ARG A 278 -3.19 24.44 20.35
N LYS A 279 -3.04 24.71 21.66
CA LYS A 279 -2.17 23.96 22.58
C LYS A 279 -2.83 22.71 23.20
N GLY A 280 -4.13 22.49 22.95
CA GLY A 280 -4.85 21.29 23.39
C GLY A 280 -4.43 20.01 22.66
N PHE A 281 -4.93 18.86 23.14
CA PHE A 281 -4.56 17.52 22.65
C PHE A 281 -5.74 16.71 22.10
N TYR A 282 -6.91 17.32 21.89
CA TYR A 282 -8.13 16.62 21.45
C TYR A 282 -7.92 15.76 20.20
N LEU A 283 -7.27 16.31 19.16
CA LEU A 283 -6.99 15.56 17.93
C LEU A 283 -6.04 14.37 18.18
N TYR A 284 -5.08 14.53 19.10
CA TYR A 284 -4.17 13.44 19.48
C TYR A 284 -4.93 12.35 20.22
N GLU A 285 -5.74 12.73 21.23
CA GLU A 285 -6.45 11.80 22.11
C GLU A 285 -7.52 10.99 21.36
N SER A 286 -8.23 11.60 20.39
CA SER A 286 -9.15 10.89 19.50
C SER A 286 -8.43 9.85 18.63
N LEU A 287 -7.29 10.20 18.03
CA LEU A 287 -6.49 9.28 17.22
C LEU A 287 -5.87 8.15 18.07
N ASP A 288 -5.32 8.47 19.25
CA ASP A 288 -4.69 7.51 20.17
C ASP A 288 -5.71 6.49 20.70
N LEU A 289 -6.95 6.92 20.95
CA LEU A 289 -8.06 6.03 21.26
C LEU A 289 -8.38 5.07 20.11
N LEU A 290 -8.52 5.56 18.88
CA LEU A 290 -8.77 4.72 17.70
C LEU A 290 -7.63 3.73 17.44
N PHE A 291 -6.37 4.18 17.55
CA PHE A 291 -5.19 3.31 17.43
C PHE A 291 -5.21 2.18 18.46
N SER A 292 -5.60 2.49 19.70
CA SER A 292 -5.76 1.50 20.77
C SER A 292 -6.89 0.52 20.47
N LYS A 293 -8.04 1.01 19.97
CA LYS A 293 -9.19 0.16 19.62
C LYS A 293 -8.92 -0.75 18.43
N VAL A 294 -8.17 -0.31 17.42
CA VAL A 294 -7.71 -1.17 16.33
C VAL A 294 -6.69 -2.21 16.84
N GLN A 295 -5.78 -1.84 17.75
CA GLN A 295 -4.75 -2.77 18.23
C GLN A 295 -5.29 -3.84 19.19
N GLU A 296 -6.13 -3.45 20.14
CA GLU A 296 -6.62 -4.29 21.26
C GLU A 296 -8.01 -4.87 21.01
N GLY A 297 -8.75 -4.31 20.05
CA GLY A 297 -10.15 -4.61 19.82
C GLY A 297 -11.09 -3.98 20.86
N TYR A 298 -12.38 -4.23 20.67
CA TYR A 298 -13.44 -3.93 21.62
C TYR A 298 -14.65 -4.82 21.29
N ARG A 299 -15.02 -5.69 22.23
CA ARG A 299 -16.06 -6.73 22.05
C ARG A 299 -15.85 -7.61 20.80
N PRO A 300 -14.65 -8.20 20.60
CA PRO A 300 -14.36 -9.03 19.43
C PRO A 300 -15.18 -10.31 19.39
N ARG A 301 -15.44 -10.81 18.17
CA ARG A 301 -16.06 -12.12 17.96
C ARG A 301 -15.15 -13.23 18.49
N ARG A 302 -15.66 -14.05 19.43
CA ARG A 302 -14.93 -15.24 19.89
C ARG A 302 -15.13 -16.40 18.92
N THR A 303 -14.21 -16.54 17.96
CA THR A 303 -14.10 -17.70 17.07
C THR A 303 -13.85 -19.02 17.82
N HIS A 304 -13.16 -18.96 18.97
CA HIS A 304 -12.92 -20.11 19.85
C HIS A 304 -13.11 -19.78 21.34
N GLY A 305 -14.15 -20.36 21.95
CA GLY A 305 -14.41 -20.28 23.39
C GLY A 305 -15.87 -20.58 23.73
N VAL A 306 -16.16 -20.83 25.01
CA VAL A 306 -17.56 -20.97 25.48
C VAL A 306 -18.24 -19.60 25.36
N VAL A 307 -19.38 -19.57 24.67
CA VAL A 307 -20.26 -18.41 24.58
C VAL A 307 -20.96 -18.24 25.94
N ASP A 308 -20.90 -17.03 26.49
CA ASP A 308 -21.64 -16.69 27.72
C ASP A 308 -22.98 -16.09 27.30
N GLU A 309 -24.05 -16.90 27.37
CA GLU A 309 -25.41 -16.61 26.85
C GLU A 309 -26.06 -15.33 27.43
N LYS A 310 -25.38 -14.62 28.34
CA LYS A 310 -25.83 -13.39 28.98
C LYS A 310 -25.23 -12.10 28.41
N ALA A 311 -24.25 -12.19 27.52
CA ALA A 311 -23.81 -11.03 26.74
C ALA A 311 -24.72 -10.87 25.52
N SER A 312 -25.55 -9.82 25.50
CA SER A 312 -26.31 -9.46 24.28
C SER A 312 -25.32 -9.16 23.16
N GLU A 313 -25.25 -10.07 22.18
CA GLU A 313 -24.27 -9.98 21.09
C GLU A 313 -24.64 -8.95 20.02
N ASP A 314 -25.77 -8.25 20.12
CA ASP A 314 -26.27 -7.38 19.03
C ASP A 314 -26.30 -5.87 19.34
N VAL A 315 -25.90 -5.44 20.55
CA VAL A 315 -26.05 -4.03 20.96
C VAL A 315 -24.71 -3.33 21.25
N GLY A 316 -24.22 -2.58 20.26
CA GLY A 316 -23.18 -1.55 20.40
C GLY A 316 -21.92 -1.78 19.57
N LEU A 317 -21.07 -0.74 19.50
CA LEU A 317 -19.84 -0.71 18.70
C LEU A 317 -18.92 -1.92 18.94
N ARG A 318 -18.31 -2.39 17.85
CA ARG A 318 -17.35 -3.50 17.81
C ARG A 318 -16.07 -3.08 17.09
N PHE A 319 -14.94 -3.55 17.57
CA PHE A 319 -13.64 -3.44 16.90
C PHE A 319 -12.95 -4.81 16.98
N GLU A 320 -12.60 -5.40 15.85
CA GLU A 320 -11.82 -6.63 15.84
C GLU A 320 -10.32 -6.30 16.02
N PRO A 321 -9.59 -7.02 16.89
CA PRO A 321 -8.19 -6.73 17.19
C PRO A 321 -7.30 -7.07 16.00
N LEU A 322 -6.53 -6.09 15.56
CA LEU A 322 -5.56 -6.22 14.48
C LEU A 322 -4.24 -6.87 14.93
N HIS A 323 -3.75 -6.54 16.13
CA HIS A 323 -2.45 -6.98 16.64
C HIS A 323 -1.26 -6.74 15.66
N SER A 324 -1.26 -5.62 14.93
CA SER A 324 -0.21 -5.28 13.96
C SER A 324 0.96 -4.52 14.60
N LYS A 325 2.18 -4.81 14.13
CA LYS A 325 3.40 -4.05 14.49
C LYS A 325 3.32 -2.56 14.17
N LEU A 326 2.40 -2.15 13.29
CA LEU A 326 2.15 -0.74 13.04
C LEU A 326 1.53 -0.06 14.28
N PHE A 327 0.61 -0.75 14.97
CA PHE A 327 -0.19 -0.21 16.07
C PHE A 327 0.31 -0.60 17.48
N GLU A 328 1.23 -1.56 17.59
CA GLU A 328 1.96 -1.86 18.85
C GLU A 328 2.44 -0.56 19.57
N PRO A 329 2.24 -0.40 20.89
CA PRO A 329 2.75 0.75 21.64
C PRO A 329 4.27 0.92 21.49
N GLU A 330 5.03 -0.19 21.51
CA GLU A 330 6.48 -0.20 21.36
C GLU A 330 6.99 0.29 20.01
N ALA A 331 6.11 0.43 19.01
CA ALA A 331 6.43 0.87 17.66
C ALA A 331 6.70 2.38 17.56
N ILE A 332 6.24 3.18 18.53
CA ILE A 332 6.42 4.62 18.64
C ILE A 332 6.84 4.95 20.08
N ARG A 333 7.99 5.61 20.25
CA ARG A 333 8.63 5.86 21.56
C ARG A 333 9.10 7.31 21.73
N LEU A 334 8.82 8.16 20.75
CA LEU A 334 9.10 9.60 20.77
C LEU A 334 7.84 10.46 20.70
N ILE A 335 6.65 9.87 20.58
CA ILE A 335 5.37 10.58 20.45
C ILE A 335 4.41 10.04 21.50
N GLY A 336 3.81 10.92 22.29
CA GLY A 336 2.82 10.58 23.33
C GLY A 336 3.23 10.95 24.77
N ALA A 337 2.31 10.77 25.70
CA ALA A 337 2.44 11.26 27.09
C ALA A 337 3.40 10.43 27.98
N ARG A 338 3.66 9.18 27.59
CA ARG A 338 4.56 8.24 28.31
C ARG A 338 5.62 7.64 27.38
N ALA A 339 5.98 8.37 26.33
CA ALA A 339 6.87 7.87 25.27
C ALA A 339 8.34 8.06 25.63
N VAL A 340 8.73 9.28 26.01
CA VAL A 340 10.11 9.67 26.29
C VAL A 340 10.36 9.73 27.80
N PRO A 341 11.21 8.86 28.39
CA PRO A 341 11.63 9.00 29.78
C PRO A 341 12.38 10.31 30.01
N ASP A 342 12.19 10.95 31.15
CA ASP A 342 12.88 12.20 31.51
C ASP A 342 14.35 11.90 31.87
N PRO A 343 15.35 12.34 31.05
CA PRO A 343 16.75 12.01 31.28
C PRO A 343 17.35 12.67 32.53
N ARG A 344 16.61 13.58 33.18
CA ARG A 344 17.02 14.20 34.46
C ARG A 344 16.72 13.29 35.66
N VAL A 345 15.93 12.23 35.48
CA VAL A 345 15.52 11.29 36.54
C VAL A 345 16.19 9.93 36.33
N GLU A 346 17.53 9.91 36.29
CA GLU A 346 18.31 8.68 36.31
C GLU A 346 18.75 8.30 37.75
N GLY A 347 18.74 7.01 38.07
CA GLY A 347 19.33 6.47 39.31
C GLY A 347 18.31 6.10 40.39
N GLU A 348 18.77 6.09 41.64
CA GLU A 348 18.03 5.54 42.79
C GLU A 348 16.72 6.31 43.08
N ALA A 349 16.61 7.58 42.70
CA ALA A 349 15.39 8.38 42.82
C ALA A 349 14.18 7.82 42.03
N ALA A 350 14.41 7.08 40.94
CA ALA A 350 13.34 6.45 40.17
C ALA A 350 12.68 5.26 40.92
N LEU A 351 13.36 4.69 41.92
CA LEU A 351 12.85 3.58 42.74
C LEU A 351 11.84 4.04 43.81
N GLU A 352 11.90 5.31 44.21
CA GLU A 352 11.01 5.89 45.24
C GLU A 352 9.89 6.76 44.64
N GLY A 353 10.13 7.38 43.47
CA GLY A 353 9.16 8.28 42.80
C GLY A 353 8.48 7.76 41.53
N GLY A 354 8.91 6.61 41.00
CA GLY A 354 8.45 6.06 39.71
C GLY A 354 9.13 6.66 38.47
N GLU A 355 8.92 6.04 37.31
CA GLU A 355 9.46 6.53 36.03
C GLU A 355 8.71 7.80 35.59
N ARG A 356 9.45 8.92 35.45
CA ARG A 356 8.93 10.18 34.92
C ARG A 356 9.12 10.25 33.41
N PHE A 357 8.11 10.74 32.70
CA PHE A 357 8.13 10.91 31.24
C PHE A 357 7.93 12.37 30.84
N LEU A 358 8.45 12.75 29.67
CA LEU A 358 8.18 14.02 29.00
C LEU A 358 6.90 13.89 28.16
N ASP A 359 6.01 14.87 28.25
CA ASP A 359 4.74 14.86 27.50
C ASP A 359 4.96 15.34 26.04
N THR A 360 5.25 14.37 25.19
CA THR A 360 5.47 14.53 23.74
C THR A 360 4.22 14.28 22.90
N ARG A 361 3.02 14.48 23.46
CA ARG A 361 1.78 14.51 22.65
C ARG A 361 1.83 15.66 21.65
N LEU A 362 1.30 15.41 20.45
CA LEU A 362 1.24 16.40 19.39
C LEU A 362 0.09 17.38 19.68
N ARG A 363 0.39 18.69 19.74
CA ARG A 363 -0.63 19.72 19.94
C ARG A 363 -1.57 19.82 18.74
N ASN A 364 -2.79 20.25 18.99
CA ASN A 364 -3.84 20.45 17.98
C ASN A 364 -3.36 21.32 16.81
N GLU A 365 -2.54 22.37 17.03
CA GLU A 365 -2.03 23.21 15.93
C GLU A 365 -1.22 22.44 14.88
N THR A 366 -0.48 21.41 15.31
CA THR A 366 0.34 20.57 14.44
C THR A 366 -0.52 19.49 13.79
N LEU A 367 -1.36 18.81 14.57
CA LEU A 367 -2.26 17.77 14.03
C LEU A 367 -3.30 18.32 13.07
N TYR A 368 -3.79 19.54 13.28
CA TYR A 368 -4.68 20.24 12.35
C TYR A 368 -4.02 20.43 10.98
N LYS A 369 -2.77 20.91 10.95
CA LYS A 369 -2.00 21.05 9.69
C LYS A 369 -1.77 19.70 9.02
N VAL A 370 -1.38 18.68 9.78
CA VAL A 370 -1.19 17.30 9.28
C VAL A 370 -2.49 16.77 8.67
N LEU A 371 -3.60 16.79 9.41
CA LEU A 371 -4.87 16.25 8.93
C LEU A 371 -5.41 17.03 7.72
N ARG A 372 -5.23 18.36 7.64
CA ARG A 372 -5.54 19.11 6.39
C ARG A 372 -4.73 18.60 5.19
N LEU A 373 -3.44 18.32 5.36
CA LEU A 373 -2.57 17.78 4.29
C LEU A 373 -2.93 16.34 3.88
N LEU A 374 -3.64 15.58 4.72
CA LEU A 374 -4.05 14.20 4.44
C LEU A 374 -5.51 14.08 3.97
N MET A 375 -6.39 15.01 4.35
CA MET A 375 -7.82 14.89 4.11
C MET A 375 -8.34 15.86 3.05
N LEU A 376 -7.65 16.97 2.77
CA LEU A 376 -8.11 18.02 1.85
C LEU A 376 -7.12 18.22 0.69
N THR A 377 -7.64 18.26 -0.53
CA THR A 377 -6.91 18.67 -1.73
C THR A 377 -6.68 20.19 -1.77
N ARG A 378 -5.70 20.67 -2.54
CA ARG A 378 -5.50 22.11 -2.74
C ARG A 378 -6.30 22.61 -3.95
N GLY A 379 -7.43 23.28 -3.68
CA GLY A 379 -8.26 23.90 -4.72
C GLY A 379 -7.52 24.96 -5.54
N LYS A 380 -7.83 25.07 -6.83
CA LYS A 380 -7.16 26.03 -7.74
C LYS A 380 -7.77 27.42 -7.63
N LYS A 381 -7.02 28.38 -7.04
CA LYS A 381 -7.24 29.85 -7.00
C LYS A 381 -8.59 30.40 -6.46
N ARG A 382 -9.73 29.81 -6.81
CA ARG A 382 -11.10 30.19 -6.42
C ARG A 382 -12.00 28.99 -6.06
N GLU A 383 -11.62 27.78 -6.44
CA GLU A 383 -12.32 26.56 -6.01
C GLU A 383 -11.92 26.20 -4.57
N ARG A 384 -12.89 25.82 -3.73
CA ARG A 384 -12.58 25.14 -2.46
C ARG A 384 -11.98 23.77 -2.77
N GLY A 385 -10.95 23.39 -2.02
CA GLY A 385 -10.41 22.02 -2.08
C GLY A 385 -11.45 21.01 -1.61
N GLY A 386 -11.59 19.90 -2.33
CA GLY A 386 -12.44 18.78 -1.93
C GLY A 386 -11.72 17.80 -0.99
N PHE A 387 -12.50 16.94 -0.32
CA PHE A 387 -11.97 15.83 0.45
C PHE A 387 -11.28 14.79 -0.43
N ILE A 388 -10.21 14.18 0.08
CA ILE A 388 -9.51 13.07 -0.59
C ILE A 388 -10.31 11.78 -0.37
N SER A 389 -10.81 11.18 -1.45
CA SER A 389 -11.49 9.88 -1.39
C SER A 389 -10.48 8.73 -1.27
N TYR A 390 -10.38 8.16 -0.07
CA TYR A 390 -9.54 6.99 0.18
C TYR A 390 -10.13 5.67 -0.35
N ALA A 391 -11.44 5.62 -0.65
CA ALA A 391 -12.07 4.50 -1.33
C ALA A 391 -11.48 4.29 -2.74
N GLN A 392 -11.28 5.38 -3.48
CA GLN A 392 -10.78 5.37 -4.87
C GLN A 392 -9.24 5.25 -4.96
N LEU A 393 -8.52 5.53 -3.89
CA LEU A 393 -7.07 5.32 -3.84
C LEU A 393 -6.74 3.83 -3.84
N GLY A 394 -6.40 3.31 -5.02
CA GLY A 394 -5.92 1.93 -5.18
C GLY A 394 -4.72 1.63 -4.28
N ILE A 395 -4.62 0.39 -3.82
CA ILE A 395 -3.58 -0.06 -2.89
C ILE A 395 -2.18 0.15 -3.48
N ASN A 396 -2.04 -0.06 -4.79
CA ASN A 396 -0.84 0.24 -5.57
C ASN A 396 -0.44 1.74 -5.53
N GLN A 397 -1.41 2.64 -5.44
CA GLN A 397 -1.19 4.10 -5.35
C GLN A 397 -0.77 4.52 -3.93
N LEU A 398 -1.37 3.92 -2.90
CA LEU A 398 -0.95 4.12 -1.51
C LEU A 398 0.48 3.58 -1.29
N GLY A 399 0.79 2.41 -1.86
CA GLY A 399 2.16 1.88 -1.93
C GLY A 399 3.15 2.82 -2.62
N ALA A 400 2.75 3.46 -3.72
CA ALA A 400 3.57 4.45 -4.44
C ALA A 400 3.94 5.64 -3.57
N VAL A 401 2.96 6.17 -2.83
CA VAL A 401 3.12 7.29 -1.91
C VAL A 401 4.13 6.92 -0.81
N TYR A 402 3.98 5.75 -0.21
CA TYR A 402 4.90 5.25 0.82
C TYR A 402 6.32 5.01 0.30
N GLU A 403 6.47 4.38 -0.86
CA GLU A 403 7.77 4.11 -1.45
C GLU A 403 8.50 5.39 -1.88
N GLY A 404 7.76 6.41 -2.35
CA GLY A 404 8.29 7.74 -2.60
C GLY A 404 8.97 8.33 -1.35
N LEU A 405 8.34 8.20 -0.18
CA LEU A 405 8.88 8.68 1.10
C LEU A 405 10.13 7.92 1.55
N MET A 406 10.35 6.68 1.10
CA MET A 406 11.56 5.91 1.43
C MET A 406 12.85 6.49 0.80
N SER A 407 12.74 7.38 -0.18
CA SER A 407 13.86 8.12 -0.75
C SER A 407 14.28 9.38 0.04
N TYR A 408 13.51 9.73 1.08
CA TYR A 408 13.78 10.87 1.95
C TYR A 408 14.55 10.42 3.20
N SER A 409 15.42 11.30 3.70
CA SER A 409 16.19 11.07 4.92
C SER A 409 15.98 12.22 5.90
N GLY A 410 15.62 11.89 7.14
CA GLY A 410 15.45 12.87 8.21
C GLY A 410 16.65 12.93 9.15
N PHE A 411 17.03 14.14 9.55
CA PHE A 411 18.04 14.39 10.57
C PHE A 411 17.72 15.66 11.37
N VAL A 412 18.32 15.79 12.55
CA VAL A 412 18.22 17.01 13.37
C VAL A 412 19.42 17.90 13.04
N ALA A 413 19.17 19.15 12.65
CA ALA A 413 20.20 20.13 12.32
C ALA A 413 21.05 20.47 13.56
N GLY A 414 22.37 20.50 13.42
CA GLY A 414 23.28 20.93 14.52
C GLY A 414 23.57 22.43 14.52
N GLU A 415 23.29 23.10 13.40
CA GLU A 415 23.54 24.52 13.13
C GLU A 415 22.42 25.07 12.24
N GLU A 416 22.40 26.38 11.98
CA GLU A 416 21.44 26.99 11.05
C GLU A 416 21.79 26.65 9.59
N LEU A 417 20.81 26.16 8.82
CA LEU A 417 20.98 25.68 7.45
C LEU A 417 20.00 26.36 6.50
N TYR A 418 20.46 26.72 5.29
CA TYR A 418 19.60 27.12 4.18
C TYR A 418 19.46 26.00 3.15
N GLU A 419 18.26 25.84 2.59
CA GLU A 419 18.01 24.89 1.50
C GLU A 419 18.38 25.49 0.14
N VAL A 420 19.13 24.74 -0.65
CA VAL A 420 19.52 25.10 -2.02
C VAL A 420 19.21 23.97 -3.00
N ALA A 421 18.76 24.30 -4.19
CA ALA A 421 18.44 23.35 -5.26
C ALA A 421 18.83 23.91 -6.63
N LYS A 422 18.77 23.07 -7.66
CA LYS A 422 19.15 23.48 -9.01
C LYS A 422 18.11 24.49 -9.54
N HIS A 423 18.53 25.73 -9.76
CA HIS A 423 17.62 26.86 -10.08
C HIS A 423 16.54 27.10 -9.02
N GLY A 424 16.80 26.75 -7.76
CA GLY A 424 15.85 26.91 -6.66
C GLY A 424 14.66 25.94 -6.63
N ASP A 425 14.54 24.99 -7.58
CA ASP A 425 13.45 23.98 -7.58
C ASP A 425 13.90 22.68 -6.86
N PRO A 426 13.30 22.34 -5.69
CA PRO A 426 13.69 21.16 -4.91
C PRO A 426 13.17 19.82 -5.45
N LYS A 427 12.38 19.78 -6.54
CA LYS A 427 11.77 18.53 -7.05
C LYS A 427 12.77 17.43 -7.41
N ASP A 428 13.91 17.80 -8.00
CA ASP A 428 15.00 16.86 -8.34
C ASP A 428 15.92 16.53 -7.15
N GLY A 429 15.64 17.13 -5.98
CA GLY A 429 16.43 17.03 -4.75
C GLY A 429 17.14 18.32 -4.37
N SER A 430 17.46 18.45 -3.08
CA SER A 430 18.03 19.67 -2.50
C SER A 430 19.24 19.39 -1.59
N TRP A 431 20.11 20.38 -1.53
CA TRP A 431 21.28 20.44 -0.66
C TRP A 431 21.04 21.44 0.48
N LEU A 432 21.86 21.37 1.53
CA LEU A 432 21.77 22.25 2.68
C LEU A 432 23.14 22.89 2.88
N VAL A 433 23.16 24.20 3.05
CA VAL A 433 24.37 25.01 3.23
C VAL A 433 24.29 25.65 4.62
N PRO A 434 25.33 25.56 5.46
CA PRO A 434 25.39 26.31 6.71
C PRO A 434 25.19 27.80 6.49
N ALA A 435 24.46 28.48 7.38
CA ALA A 435 24.21 29.92 7.27
C ALA A 435 25.51 30.74 7.13
N ALA A 436 26.57 30.34 7.82
CA ALA A 436 27.91 30.93 7.73
C ALA A 436 28.59 30.82 6.34
N LYS A 437 28.00 30.06 5.41
CA LYS A 437 28.46 29.88 4.03
C LYS A 437 27.42 30.27 2.98
N ALA A 438 26.27 30.81 3.38
CA ALA A 438 25.21 31.16 2.44
C ALA A 438 25.69 32.17 1.38
N ASP A 439 26.54 33.12 1.77
CA ASP A 439 27.07 34.16 0.88
C ASP A 439 28.13 33.65 -0.11
N GLU A 440 28.57 32.39 0.00
CA GLU A 440 29.45 31.74 -0.99
C GLU A 440 28.69 31.30 -2.26
N TYR A 441 27.34 31.35 -2.27
CA TYR A 441 26.48 30.82 -3.33
C TYR A 441 25.60 31.90 -3.97
N PRO A 442 25.32 31.83 -5.29
CA PRO A 442 24.47 32.81 -5.96
C PRO A 442 23.01 32.65 -5.52
N ASP A 443 22.27 33.76 -5.42
CA ASP A 443 20.91 33.75 -4.86
C ASP A 443 19.92 32.84 -5.61
N GLU A 444 20.17 32.59 -6.90
CA GLU A 444 19.37 31.72 -7.78
C GLU A 444 19.35 30.23 -7.38
N VAL A 445 20.27 29.75 -6.53
CA VAL A 445 20.23 28.36 -6.05
C VAL A 445 19.41 28.19 -4.79
N PHE A 446 19.04 29.26 -4.08
CA PHE A 446 18.29 29.12 -2.84
C PHE A 446 16.83 28.74 -3.11
N VAL A 447 16.34 27.73 -2.40
CA VAL A 447 14.92 27.42 -2.41
C VAL A 447 14.21 28.55 -1.67
N ARG A 448 13.19 29.12 -2.31
CA ARG A 448 12.35 30.19 -1.76
C ARG A 448 10.97 29.65 -1.44
N GLN A 449 10.42 30.11 -0.33
CA GLN A 449 9.05 29.85 0.07
C GLN A 449 8.35 31.18 0.27
N LYS A 450 7.14 31.28 -0.28
CA LYS A 450 6.23 32.38 0.00
C LYS A 450 5.71 32.26 1.43
N ASP A 451 5.94 33.29 2.21
CA ASP A 451 5.37 33.50 3.53
C ASP A 451 3.85 33.75 3.37
N GLU A 452 3.00 32.95 4.01
CA GLU A 452 1.54 33.00 3.78
C GLU A 452 0.88 34.25 4.38
N ASP A 453 1.47 34.81 5.44
CA ASP A 453 0.95 35.99 6.15
C ASP A 453 1.40 37.31 5.51
N THR A 454 2.66 37.40 5.07
CA THR A 454 3.26 38.63 4.50
C THR A 454 3.32 38.62 2.97
N GLY A 455 3.23 37.46 2.34
CA GLY A 455 3.37 37.29 0.89
C GLY A 455 4.80 37.41 0.37
N GLU A 456 5.80 37.56 1.23
CA GLU A 456 7.21 37.70 0.85
C GLU A 456 7.86 36.36 0.47
N GLU A 457 8.71 36.36 -0.56
CA GLU A 457 9.53 35.21 -0.96
C GLU A 457 10.82 35.14 -0.12
N ARG A 458 10.85 34.27 0.89
CA ARG A 458 11.98 34.12 1.82
C ARG A 458 12.77 32.84 1.54
N ARG A 459 14.09 32.86 1.72
CA ARG A 459 14.94 31.65 1.61
C ARG A 459 14.52 30.63 2.66
N VAL A 460 14.31 29.38 2.27
CA VAL A 460 13.96 28.29 3.19
C VAL A 460 15.11 28.06 4.16
N ARG A 461 14.81 28.19 5.46
CA ARG A 461 15.77 28.15 6.56
C ARG A 461 15.34 27.13 7.62
N HIS A 462 16.27 26.28 8.01
CA HIS A 462 16.13 25.35 9.14
C HIS A 462 17.00 25.85 10.31
N ALA A 463 16.38 26.05 11.46
CA ALA A 463 17.06 26.54 12.66
C ALA A 463 17.90 25.44 13.32
N ALA A 464 18.90 25.83 14.12
CA ALA A 464 19.67 24.88 14.91
C ALA A 464 18.75 24.02 15.81
N GLY A 465 18.96 22.71 15.77
CA GLY A 465 18.15 21.72 16.48
C GLY A 465 16.80 21.40 15.85
N SER A 466 16.40 21.97 14.71
CA SER A 466 15.16 21.57 14.02
C SER A 466 15.35 20.25 13.27
N PHE A 467 14.26 19.51 13.06
CA PHE A 467 14.26 18.36 12.17
C PHE A 467 14.13 18.82 10.72
N VAL A 468 14.87 18.18 9.81
CA VAL A 468 14.86 18.44 8.37
C VAL A 468 14.63 17.13 7.63
N TYR A 469 13.64 17.10 6.74
CA TYR A 469 13.25 15.90 5.98
C TYR A 469 13.24 16.15 4.48
N ARG A 470 14.22 15.59 3.77
CA ARG A 470 14.47 15.93 2.36
C ARG A 470 14.86 14.71 1.52
N LEU A 471 14.71 14.87 0.21
CA LEU A 471 15.11 13.89 -0.79
C LEU A 471 16.64 13.79 -0.84
N SER A 472 17.21 12.68 -0.38
CA SER A 472 18.65 12.45 -0.50
C SER A 472 18.96 11.89 -1.88
N GLY A 473 19.14 12.78 -2.87
CA GLY A 473 19.32 12.40 -4.28
C GLY A 473 20.43 11.39 -4.55
N ARG A 474 21.49 11.38 -3.71
CA ARG A 474 22.56 10.37 -3.77
C ARG A 474 22.15 9.02 -3.18
N ASP A 475 21.35 9.02 -2.11
CA ASP A 475 20.91 7.78 -1.47
C ASP A 475 19.87 7.06 -2.34
N ARG A 476 18.96 7.78 -3.01
CA ARG A 476 17.96 7.22 -3.95
C ARG A 476 18.60 6.36 -5.05
N GLN A 477 19.71 6.83 -5.64
CA GLN A 477 20.48 6.06 -6.63
C GLN A 477 21.15 4.81 -6.03
N THR A 478 21.48 4.81 -4.73
CA THR A 478 22.14 3.68 -4.06
C THR A 478 21.18 2.70 -3.37
N SER A 479 19.96 3.14 -3.05
CA SER A 479 18.91 2.29 -2.47
C SER A 479 18.07 1.59 -3.52
N ALA A 480 18.06 2.12 -4.76
CA ALA A 480 17.24 1.65 -5.88
C ALA A 480 15.73 1.59 -5.55
N SER A 481 15.27 2.44 -4.63
CA SER A 481 13.87 2.56 -4.22
C SER A 481 13.08 3.33 -5.29
N TYR A 482 12.65 2.61 -6.31
CA TYR A 482 11.90 3.12 -7.44
C TYR A 482 10.54 2.43 -7.51
N TYR A 483 9.50 3.19 -7.15
CA TYR A 483 8.11 2.76 -7.36
C TYR A 483 7.91 2.28 -8.80
N THR A 484 7.30 1.11 -8.94
CA THR A 484 6.88 0.56 -10.23
C THR A 484 5.42 0.94 -10.48
N PRO A 485 5.12 1.76 -11.51
CA PRO A 485 3.75 2.09 -11.89
C PRO A 485 2.84 0.87 -12.03
N GLU A 486 1.60 1.01 -11.58
CA GLU A 486 0.55 -0.02 -11.66
C GLU A 486 0.34 -0.58 -13.08
N SER A 487 0.49 0.25 -14.11
CA SER A 487 0.45 -0.21 -15.50
C SER A 487 1.58 -1.20 -15.86
N LEU A 488 2.74 -1.07 -15.23
CA LEU A 488 3.89 -1.97 -15.40
C LEU A 488 3.78 -3.22 -14.52
N THR A 489 3.32 -3.11 -13.27
CA THR A 489 3.08 -4.30 -12.44
C THR A 489 2.01 -5.19 -13.07
N ARG A 490 0.87 -4.61 -13.47
CA ARG A 490 -0.25 -5.32 -14.10
C ARG A 490 0.18 -6.09 -15.34
N VAL A 491 0.84 -5.44 -16.30
CA VAL A 491 1.24 -6.11 -17.56
C VAL A 491 2.33 -7.16 -17.34
N THR A 492 3.24 -6.94 -16.39
CA THR A 492 4.32 -7.91 -16.09
C THR A 492 3.75 -9.17 -15.45
N VAL A 493 2.84 -9.02 -14.48
CA VAL A 493 2.13 -10.14 -13.86
C VAL A 493 1.26 -10.86 -14.89
N GLN A 494 0.51 -10.12 -15.71
CA GLN A 494 -0.35 -10.69 -16.75
C GLN A 494 0.43 -11.56 -17.73
N LEU A 495 1.56 -11.07 -18.25
CA LEU A 495 2.42 -11.84 -19.17
C LEU A 495 3.07 -13.05 -18.48
N ALA A 496 3.45 -12.92 -17.20
CA ALA A 496 3.99 -14.04 -16.43
C ALA A 496 2.94 -15.14 -16.18
N LEU A 497 1.68 -14.75 -15.91
CA LEU A 497 0.56 -15.67 -15.75
C LEU A 497 0.18 -16.33 -17.08
N GLN A 498 0.05 -15.57 -18.17
CA GLN A 498 -0.19 -16.12 -19.51
C GLN A 498 0.89 -17.10 -19.96
N HIS A 499 2.16 -16.88 -19.55
CA HIS A 499 3.24 -17.83 -19.81
C HIS A 499 3.23 -19.06 -18.89
N ARG A 500 2.55 -19.01 -17.75
CA ARG A 500 2.49 -20.15 -16.80
C ARG A 500 1.22 -20.99 -16.93
N LEU A 501 0.12 -20.38 -17.35
CA LEU A 501 -1.16 -21.04 -17.62
C LEU A 501 -1.10 -21.85 -18.93
N ASP A 502 -1.93 -22.88 -18.99
CA ASP A 502 -2.30 -23.60 -20.22
C ASP A 502 -1.10 -24.09 -21.05
N GLN A 503 -0.09 -24.64 -20.36
CA GLN A 503 1.16 -25.13 -20.96
C GLN A 503 0.98 -26.49 -21.64
N ASP A 504 1.76 -26.74 -22.69
CA ASP A 504 1.78 -28.03 -23.42
C ASP A 504 0.37 -28.51 -23.82
N ASP A 505 -0.46 -27.60 -24.35
CA ASP A 505 -1.87 -27.77 -24.72
C ASP A 505 -2.78 -28.32 -23.60
N THR A 506 -2.33 -28.23 -22.34
CA THR A 506 -3.03 -28.74 -21.15
C THR A 506 -3.63 -27.59 -20.33
N VAL A 507 -4.96 -27.50 -20.28
CA VAL A 507 -5.64 -26.45 -19.50
C VAL A 507 -5.31 -26.56 -18.02
N THR A 508 -4.86 -25.45 -17.42
CA THR A 508 -4.57 -25.38 -15.98
C THR A 508 -5.87 -25.40 -15.16
N GLU A 509 -6.03 -26.39 -14.29
CA GLU A 509 -7.16 -26.48 -13.36
C GLU A 509 -7.12 -25.36 -12.31
N ALA A 510 -8.28 -24.82 -11.91
CA ALA A 510 -8.40 -23.75 -10.92
C ALA A 510 -7.70 -24.10 -9.60
N ARG A 511 -7.75 -25.36 -9.17
CA ARG A 511 -7.06 -25.81 -7.94
C ARG A 511 -5.54 -25.63 -7.98
N GLU A 512 -4.89 -25.69 -9.15
CA GLU A 512 -3.42 -25.57 -9.24
C GLU A 512 -2.96 -24.17 -8.80
N LEU A 513 -3.75 -23.14 -9.11
CA LEU A 513 -3.49 -21.75 -8.72
C LEU A 513 -3.41 -21.59 -7.19
N LEU A 514 -4.15 -22.42 -6.44
CA LEU A 514 -4.11 -22.47 -4.98
C LEU A 514 -2.89 -23.22 -4.42
N GLU A 515 -2.12 -23.94 -5.25
CA GLU A 515 -0.89 -24.61 -4.84
C GLU A 515 0.39 -23.81 -5.16
N TRP A 516 0.31 -22.84 -6.08
CA TRP A 516 1.43 -22.02 -6.52
C TRP A 516 2.14 -21.28 -5.38
N LYS A 517 3.42 -20.94 -5.59
CA LYS A 517 4.25 -20.20 -4.63
C LYS A 517 4.85 -18.97 -5.30
N ILE A 518 4.31 -17.81 -4.94
CA ILE A 518 4.61 -16.50 -5.51
C ILE A 518 5.63 -15.81 -4.60
N CYS A 519 6.76 -15.35 -5.14
CA CYS A 519 7.84 -14.77 -4.35
C CYS A 519 8.33 -13.45 -4.96
N GLU A 520 8.27 -12.36 -4.18
CA GLU A 520 8.86 -11.07 -4.55
C GLU A 520 10.21 -10.87 -3.81
N PRO A 521 11.37 -11.09 -4.47
CA PRO A 521 12.68 -11.07 -3.82
C PRO A 521 13.26 -9.66 -3.57
N ALA A 522 12.54 -8.63 -4.00
CA ALA A 522 12.84 -7.22 -3.74
C ALA A 522 11.51 -6.50 -3.47
N LEU A 523 10.87 -6.91 -2.37
CA LEU A 523 9.45 -6.67 -2.08
C LEU A 523 9.04 -5.19 -2.12
N GLY A 524 9.89 -4.25 -1.70
CA GLY A 524 9.52 -2.83 -1.68
C GLY A 524 8.21 -2.58 -0.93
N SER A 525 7.24 -1.94 -1.59
CA SER A 525 5.87 -1.72 -1.09
C SER A 525 4.93 -2.93 -1.25
N GLY A 526 5.37 -4.02 -1.89
CA GLY A 526 4.57 -5.21 -2.19
C GLY A 526 3.74 -5.10 -3.46
N ALA A 527 4.11 -4.21 -4.39
CA ALA A 527 3.29 -3.88 -5.56
C ALA A 527 3.14 -5.05 -6.54
N PHE A 528 4.21 -5.81 -6.84
CA PHE A 528 4.06 -7.00 -7.69
C PHE A 528 3.36 -8.15 -6.96
N LEU A 529 3.62 -8.34 -5.67
CA LEU A 529 2.98 -9.42 -4.89
C LEU A 529 1.47 -9.19 -4.75
N ASN A 530 1.02 -7.96 -4.48
CA ASN A 530 -0.40 -7.60 -4.48
C ASN A 530 -1.06 -7.82 -5.84
N GLU A 531 -0.39 -7.41 -6.92
CA GLU A 531 -0.91 -7.57 -8.28
C GLU A 531 -0.99 -9.05 -8.71
N ALA A 532 -0.01 -9.86 -8.31
CA ALA A 532 -0.05 -11.31 -8.49
C ALA A 532 -1.20 -11.96 -7.70
N ILE A 533 -1.44 -11.55 -6.44
CA ILE A 533 -2.59 -11.99 -5.66
C ILE A 533 -3.91 -11.61 -6.35
N ASN A 534 -4.03 -10.38 -6.86
CA ASN A 534 -5.22 -9.91 -7.56
C ASN A 534 -5.54 -10.78 -8.79
N GLN A 535 -4.58 -10.94 -9.69
CA GLN A 535 -4.79 -11.64 -10.95
C GLN A 535 -4.96 -13.15 -10.75
N VAL A 536 -4.21 -13.79 -9.83
CA VAL A 536 -4.39 -15.21 -9.52
C VAL A 536 -5.73 -15.48 -8.82
N ALA A 537 -6.21 -14.59 -7.95
CA ALA A 537 -7.52 -14.72 -7.32
C ALA A 537 -8.67 -14.59 -8.34
N ALA A 538 -8.59 -13.60 -9.23
CA ALA A 538 -9.59 -13.40 -10.29
C ALA A 538 -9.61 -14.57 -11.29
N GLU A 539 -8.44 -15.05 -11.72
CA GLU A 539 -8.32 -16.21 -12.63
C GLU A 539 -8.78 -17.51 -11.96
N TYR A 540 -8.51 -17.70 -10.67
CA TYR A 540 -9.06 -18.80 -9.87
C TYR A 540 -10.59 -18.78 -9.89
N LEU A 541 -11.22 -17.66 -9.56
CA LEU A 541 -12.68 -17.57 -9.56
C LEU A 541 -13.28 -17.76 -10.95
N ARG A 542 -12.66 -17.21 -12.00
CA ARG A 542 -13.11 -17.39 -13.38
C ARG A 542 -13.09 -18.88 -13.75
N ARG A 543 -11.93 -19.53 -13.65
CA ARG A 543 -11.79 -20.96 -13.95
C ARG A 543 -12.68 -21.83 -13.07
N ARG A 544 -12.88 -21.49 -11.80
CA ARG A 544 -13.72 -22.28 -10.90
C ARG A 544 -15.21 -22.20 -11.23
N GLN A 545 -15.68 -21.05 -11.72
CA GLN A 545 -17.04 -20.92 -12.25
C GLN A 545 -17.20 -21.72 -13.56
N ASP A 546 -16.21 -21.64 -14.46
CA ASP A 546 -16.19 -22.40 -15.72
C ASP A 546 -16.20 -23.92 -15.47
N GLU A 547 -15.38 -24.42 -14.53
CA GLU A 547 -15.30 -25.84 -14.12
C GLU A 547 -16.61 -26.39 -13.53
N LEU A 548 -17.34 -25.55 -12.79
CA LEU A 548 -18.58 -25.95 -12.11
C LEU A 548 -19.83 -25.70 -12.97
N GLY A 549 -19.74 -24.89 -14.02
CA GLY A 549 -20.89 -24.39 -14.76
C GLY A 549 -21.80 -23.44 -13.96
N VAL A 550 -21.30 -22.90 -12.84
CA VAL A 550 -22.06 -22.07 -11.89
C VAL A 550 -21.39 -20.71 -11.74
N ALA A 551 -22.08 -19.66 -12.18
CA ALA A 551 -21.66 -18.28 -11.94
C ALA A 551 -21.97 -17.86 -10.49
N ILE A 552 -21.08 -17.04 -9.92
CA ILE A 552 -21.29 -16.41 -8.61
C ILE A 552 -22.24 -15.21 -8.80
N ASP A 553 -23.24 -15.05 -7.94
CA ASP A 553 -24.13 -13.88 -7.99
C ASP A 553 -23.32 -12.58 -7.81
N THR A 554 -23.64 -11.52 -8.56
CA THR A 554 -22.87 -10.26 -8.63
C THR A 554 -22.52 -9.67 -7.26
N GLU A 555 -23.48 -9.68 -6.34
CA GLU A 555 -23.34 -9.18 -4.95
C GLU A 555 -22.30 -9.98 -4.13
N LYS A 556 -22.22 -11.29 -4.38
CA LYS A 556 -21.34 -12.22 -3.66
C LYS A 556 -19.93 -12.23 -4.25
N TYR A 557 -19.77 -11.84 -5.52
CA TYR A 557 -18.50 -11.89 -6.24
C TYR A 557 -17.38 -11.13 -5.52
N ALA A 558 -17.66 -9.93 -5.01
CA ALA A 558 -16.69 -9.13 -4.28
C ALA A 558 -16.17 -9.86 -3.01
N VAL A 559 -17.06 -10.49 -2.26
CA VAL A 559 -16.72 -11.24 -1.03
C VAL A 559 -15.93 -12.51 -1.35
N GLU A 560 -16.34 -13.28 -2.37
CA GLU A 560 -15.60 -14.47 -2.80
C GLU A 560 -14.22 -14.13 -3.37
N LEU A 561 -14.08 -13.00 -4.06
CA LEU A 561 -12.79 -12.52 -4.55
C LEU A 561 -11.85 -12.18 -3.38
N GLN A 562 -12.35 -11.51 -2.33
CA GLN A 562 -11.53 -11.22 -1.16
C GLN A 562 -11.13 -12.49 -0.40
N LYS A 563 -12.01 -13.49 -0.28
CA LYS A 563 -11.66 -14.82 0.29
C LYS A 563 -10.55 -15.51 -0.52
N ALA A 564 -10.64 -15.50 -1.85
CA ALA A 564 -9.61 -16.06 -2.74
C ALA A 564 -8.26 -15.32 -2.58
N LYS A 565 -8.28 -13.98 -2.56
CA LYS A 565 -7.09 -13.16 -2.29
C LYS A 565 -6.47 -13.47 -0.93
N ALA A 566 -7.28 -13.53 0.14
CA ALA A 566 -6.86 -13.87 1.49
C ALA A 566 -6.16 -15.23 1.54
N TYR A 567 -6.71 -16.24 0.87
CA TYR A 567 -6.09 -17.56 0.78
C TYR A 567 -4.71 -17.49 0.11
N ILE A 568 -4.60 -16.85 -1.07
CA ILE A 568 -3.35 -16.77 -1.84
C ILE A 568 -2.30 -15.93 -1.09
N ALA A 569 -2.71 -14.85 -0.41
CA ALA A 569 -1.83 -14.04 0.40
C ALA A 569 -1.26 -14.80 1.60
N LEU A 570 -2.12 -15.50 2.35
CA LEU A 570 -1.74 -16.23 3.56
C LEU A 570 -0.94 -17.51 3.30
N HIS A 571 -1.18 -18.22 2.21
CA HIS A 571 -0.62 -19.57 1.99
C HIS A 571 0.41 -19.64 0.86
N ASN A 572 0.36 -18.72 -0.10
CA ASN A 572 1.09 -18.82 -1.37
C ASN A 572 2.08 -17.68 -1.62
N SER A 573 1.94 -16.56 -0.91
CA SER A 573 2.69 -15.32 -1.18
C SER A 573 3.86 -15.13 -0.22
N TYR A 574 5.03 -14.77 -0.74
CA TYR A 574 6.28 -14.60 0.01
C TYR A 574 7.04 -13.36 -0.46
N GLY A 575 7.77 -12.72 0.45
CA GLY A 575 8.45 -11.46 0.15
C GLY A 575 9.74 -11.24 0.94
N VAL A 576 10.75 -10.64 0.29
CA VAL A 576 12.01 -10.26 0.95
C VAL A 576 12.40 -8.84 0.60
N ASP A 577 12.70 -8.01 1.62
CA ASP A 577 13.34 -6.70 1.42
C ASP A 577 14.50 -6.45 2.40
N LEU A 578 15.48 -5.66 1.98
CA LEU A 578 16.61 -5.26 2.82
C LEU A 578 16.20 -4.25 3.91
N ASN A 579 15.23 -3.41 3.58
CA ASN A 579 14.70 -2.35 4.41
C ASN A 579 13.53 -2.87 5.26
N ASN A 580 13.60 -2.63 6.57
CA ASN A 580 12.58 -3.10 7.49
C ASN A 580 11.24 -2.39 7.29
N THR A 581 11.28 -1.10 6.96
CA THR A 581 10.07 -0.29 6.75
C THR A 581 9.34 -0.70 5.47
N ALA A 582 10.06 -1.12 4.42
CA ALA A 582 9.47 -1.69 3.22
C ALA A 582 8.68 -2.98 3.53
N VAL A 583 9.25 -3.90 4.33
CA VAL A 583 8.52 -5.10 4.78
C VAL A 583 7.26 -4.75 5.60
N GLU A 584 7.34 -3.77 6.50
CA GLU A 584 6.17 -3.30 7.28
C GLU A 584 5.10 -2.64 6.40
N LEU A 585 5.51 -1.92 5.35
CA LEU A 585 4.61 -1.32 4.37
C LEU A 585 3.90 -2.37 3.51
N ALA A 586 4.64 -3.36 3.03
CA ALA A 586 4.07 -4.48 2.28
C ALA A 586 3.12 -5.33 3.14
N GLU A 587 3.42 -5.54 4.43
CA GLU A 587 2.54 -6.23 5.39
C GLU A 587 1.18 -5.50 5.53
N VAL A 588 1.18 -4.16 5.62
CA VAL A 588 -0.05 -3.35 5.64
C VAL A 588 -0.76 -3.33 4.28
N SER A 589 0.00 -3.20 3.18
CA SER A 589 -0.55 -3.14 1.82
C SER A 589 -1.25 -4.44 1.44
N LEU A 590 -0.66 -5.60 1.77
CA LEU A 590 -1.27 -6.91 1.56
C LEU A 590 -2.52 -7.08 2.41
N TRP A 591 -2.47 -6.68 3.68
CA TRP A 591 -3.61 -6.77 4.58
C TRP A 591 -4.83 -6.00 4.04
N LEU A 592 -4.62 -4.76 3.59
CA LEU A 592 -5.67 -3.94 2.96
C LEU A 592 -6.24 -4.54 1.65
N ASN A 593 -5.47 -5.41 0.98
CA ASN A 593 -5.90 -6.07 -0.26
C ASN A 593 -6.65 -7.38 -0.02
N THR A 594 -6.65 -7.90 1.20
CA THR A 594 -7.11 -9.26 1.50
C THR A 594 -8.18 -9.35 2.58
N MET A 595 -8.47 -8.25 3.29
CA MET A 595 -9.50 -8.27 4.33
C MET A 595 -10.89 -8.52 3.77
N HIS A 596 -11.67 -9.28 4.53
CA HIS A 596 -13.09 -9.48 4.33
C HIS A 596 -13.80 -9.61 5.69
N PRO A 597 -15.13 -9.41 5.75
CA PRO A 597 -15.88 -9.54 6.98
C PRO A 597 -15.70 -10.93 7.62
N GLY A 598 -15.52 -10.94 8.95
CA GLY A 598 -15.30 -12.17 9.73
C GLY A 598 -13.91 -12.78 9.64
N MET A 599 -12.95 -12.15 8.97
CA MET A 599 -11.55 -12.59 8.94
C MET A 599 -10.80 -12.10 10.20
N GLU A 600 -10.08 -12.99 10.89
CA GLU A 600 -9.05 -12.58 11.86
C GLU A 600 -7.87 -11.93 11.12
N ALA A 601 -7.21 -10.96 11.75
CA ALA A 601 -6.13 -10.21 11.13
C ALA A 601 -4.97 -11.12 10.63
N PRO A 602 -4.68 -11.15 9.32
CA PRO A 602 -3.66 -12.02 8.75
C PRO A 602 -2.25 -11.61 9.20
N TRP A 603 -1.52 -12.57 9.76
CA TRP A 603 -0.14 -12.37 10.20
C TRP A 603 0.87 -12.86 9.16
N PHE A 604 1.48 -11.92 8.44
CA PHE A 604 2.44 -12.24 7.37
C PHE A 604 3.88 -12.50 7.84
N GLY A 605 4.14 -12.49 9.15
CA GLY A 605 5.50 -12.47 9.70
C GLY A 605 6.36 -13.70 9.44
N LEU A 606 5.81 -14.82 8.95
CA LEU A 606 6.57 -15.96 8.40
C LEU A 606 6.93 -15.79 6.92
N HIS A 607 6.08 -15.09 6.16
CA HIS A 607 6.06 -14.99 4.70
C HIS A 607 6.84 -13.78 4.17
N LEU A 608 6.71 -12.64 4.84
CA LEU A 608 7.42 -11.42 4.52
C LEU A 608 8.60 -11.25 5.49
N ARG A 609 9.81 -11.15 4.94
CA ARG A 609 11.05 -11.20 5.73
C ARG A 609 12.02 -10.09 5.36
N ARG A 610 12.50 -9.39 6.39
CA ARG A 610 13.68 -8.54 6.21
C ARG A 610 14.91 -9.39 5.94
N GLY A 611 15.53 -9.23 4.77
CA GLY A 611 16.69 -10.01 4.34
C GLY A 611 17.38 -9.42 3.12
N ASN A 612 18.53 -9.98 2.75
CA ASN A 612 19.18 -9.68 1.47
C ASN A 612 19.00 -10.88 0.55
N SER A 613 18.16 -10.76 -0.46
CA SER A 613 17.81 -11.84 -1.40
C SER A 613 19.00 -12.38 -2.20
N LEU A 614 19.98 -11.54 -2.53
CA LEU A 614 21.22 -11.95 -3.23
C LEU A 614 22.10 -12.89 -2.39
N ILE A 615 22.10 -12.74 -1.06
CA ILE A 615 22.88 -13.59 -0.15
C ILE A 615 22.05 -14.81 0.30
N GLY A 616 20.76 -14.60 0.52
CA GLY A 616 19.80 -15.61 0.97
C GLY A 616 19.92 -15.96 2.46
N GLY A 617 18.91 -16.69 2.96
CA GLY A 617 18.94 -17.32 4.29
C GLY A 617 19.69 -18.65 4.26
N ARG A 618 21.02 -18.62 4.21
CA ARG A 618 21.82 -19.86 4.20
C ARG A 618 21.92 -20.43 5.61
N ARG A 619 21.38 -21.64 5.81
CA ARG A 619 21.62 -22.38 7.04
C ARG A 619 23.01 -23.02 7.00
N GLU A 620 24.00 -22.19 7.32
CA GLU A 620 25.40 -22.57 7.39
C GLU A 620 25.90 -22.40 8.84
N ILE A 621 26.76 -23.32 9.28
CA ILE A 621 27.25 -23.41 10.66
C ILE A 621 28.77 -23.31 10.71
N TYR A 622 29.28 -22.66 11.76
CA TYR A 622 30.65 -22.86 12.21
C TYR A 622 30.66 -23.76 13.44
N SER A 623 31.51 -24.79 13.44
CA SER A 623 31.77 -25.59 14.63
C SER A 623 32.27 -24.70 15.79
N ALA A 624 32.00 -25.10 17.03
CA ALA A 624 32.41 -24.36 18.24
C ALA A 624 33.92 -24.05 18.30
N GLU A 625 34.74 -24.82 17.60
CA GLU A 625 36.19 -24.62 17.54
C GLU A 625 36.60 -23.47 16.63
N ARG A 626 36.02 -23.37 15.43
CA ARG A 626 36.32 -22.29 14.47
C ARG A 626 35.85 -20.90 14.94
N LEU A 627 34.93 -20.86 15.90
CA LEU A 627 34.52 -19.64 16.59
C LEU A 627 35.58 -19.11 17.58
N LYS A 628 36.56 -19.93 17.99
CA LYS A 628 37.67 -19.50 18.86
C LYS A 628 38.67 -18.68 18.03
N LYS A 629 39.25 -17.64 18.66
CA LYS A 629 40.37 -16.82 18.13
C LYS A 629 40.17 -16.21 16.71
N GLY A 630 38.96 -16.19 16.16
CA GLY A 630 38.66 -15.54 14.87
C GLY A 630 38.86 -16.43 13.63
N GLY A 631 39.00 -17.75 13.76
CA GLY A 631 39.19 -18.67 12.62
C GLY A 631 38.08 -18.63 11.57
N TRP A 632 36.86 -18.23 11.96
CA TRP A 632 35.72 -18.01 11.06
C TRP A 632 35.93 -16.90 10.01
N LEU A 633 36.90 -15.99 10.16
CA LEU A 633 37.08 -14.84 9.25
C LEU A 633 37.58 -15.22 7.84
N GLY A 634 38.18 -16.40 7.68
CA GLY A 634 38.73 -16.89 6.41
C GLY A 634 38.29 -18.30 6.02
N THR A 635 37.30 -18.88 6.72
CA THR A 635 36.84 -20.25 6.49
C THR A 635 35.42 -20.24 5.96
N THR A 636 35.10 -21.08 4.97
CA THR A 636 33.71 -21.29 4.52
C THR A 636 32.92 -22.02 5.62
N PRO A 637 31.71 -21.57 5.99
CA PRO A 637 30.85 -22.28 6.93
C PRO A 637 30.23 -23.53 6.27
N GLU A 638 29.87 -24.52 7.08
CA GLU A 638 29.36 -25.82 6.60
C GLU A 638 27.84 -25.76 6.43
N ARG A 639 27.33 -26.22 5.29
CA ARG A 639 25.89 -26.20 4.98
C ARG A 639 25.17 -27.26 5.81
N PHE A 640 24.10 -26.87 6.51
CA PHE A 640 23.24 -27.76 7.27
C PHE A 640 21.81 -27.67 6.71
N PRO A 641 21.36 -28.65 5.89
CA PRO A 641 20.04 -28.63 5.26
C PRO A 641 18.87 -28.53 6.25
N LEU A 642 17.71 -28.04 5.78
CA LEU A 642 16.51 -28.00 6.61
C LEU A 642 15.97 -29.41 6.91
N SER A 643 15.95 -30.27 5.88
CA SER A 643 15.56 -31.69 5.95
C SER A 643 16.28 -32.46 7.06
N GLU A 644 17.58 -32.21 7.26
CA GLU A 644 18.35 -32.87 8.32
C GLU A 644 17.87 -32.53 9.74
N ALA A 645 17.33 -31.32 9.97
CA ALA A 645 16.74 -30.99 11.27
C ALA A 645 15.33 -31.54 11.46
N VAL A 646 14.54 -31.61 10.39
CA VAL A 646 13.22 -32.27 10.42
C VAL A 646 13.39 -33.76 10.72
N ALA A 647 14.44 -34.39 10.16
CA ALA A 647 14.88 -35.75 10.49
C ALA A 647 15.55 -35.88 11.89
N GLY A 648 15.35 -34.92 12.79
CA GLY A 648 15.79 -35.00 14.19
C GLY A 648 17.30 -34.89 14.44
N ARG A 649 18.15 -34.65 13.41
CA ARG A 649 19.59 -34.46 13.64
C ARG A 649 19.81 -33.16 14.42
N ARG A 650 20.24 -33.30 15.67
CA ARG A 650 20.60 -32.15 16.52
C ARG A 650 21.75 -31.39 15.85
N CYS A 651 21.54 -30.08 15.65
CA CYS A 651 22.60 -29.18 15.27
C CYS A 651 23.71 -29.26 16.34
N LEU A 652 24.87 -29.82 15.97
CA LEU A 652 26.04 -29.88 16.85
C LEU A 652 26.40 -28.46 17.29
N THR A 653 26.91 -28.34 18.52
CA THR A 653 27.12 -27.04 19.20
C THR A 653 27.96 -26.08 18.34
N GLY A 654 27.27 -25.13 17.71
CA GLY A 654 27.83 -24.23 16.71
C GLY A 654 26.96 -23.00 16.55
N LEU A 655 27.54 -21.91 16.04
CA LEU A 655 26.78 -20.69 15.77
C LEU A 655 26.11 -20.85 14.41
N CYS A 656 24.79 -21.05 14.42
CA CYS A 656 23.99 -21.02 13.21
C CYS A 656 23.94 -19.58 12.67
N ILE A 657 24.38 -19.36 11.42
CA ILE A 657 24.38 -18.04 10.81
C ILE A 657 23.01 -17.78 10.18
N THR A 658 22.02 -17.41 10.99
CA THR A 658 20.70 -16.97 10.49
C THR A 658 20.64 -15.46 10.19
N SER A 659 21.79 -14.82 9.94
CA SER A 659 21.86 -13.36 9.73
C SER A 659 22.84 -12.94 8.64
N CYS A 660 22.42 -11.98 7.81
CA CYS A 660 23.20 -11.42 6.72
C CYS A 660 24.49 -10.74 7.22
N PHE A 661 25.63 -11.43 7.09
CA PHE A 661 26.93 -10.80 7.26
C PHE A 661 27.31 -10.05 5.98
N ARG A 662 27.52 -8.73 6.06
CA ARG A 662 28.12 -7.96 4.96
C ARG A 662 29.52 -8.54 4.65
N ARG A 663 29.68 -9.22 3.51
CA ARG A 663 30.99 -9.35 2.87
C ARG A 663 31.48 -7.93 2.57
N ARG A 664 32.55 -7.48 3.24
CA ARG A 664 33.30 -6.30 2.79
C ARG A 664 34.07 -6.67 1.54
N SER A 665 33.55 -6.29 0.37
CA SER A 665 34.36 -6.11 -0.83
C SER A 665 35.47 -5.07 -0.55
N GLY A 666 36.60 -5.22 -1.22
CA GLY A 666 37.86 -4.60 -0.81
C GLY A 666 37.90 -3.08 -0.96
N ALA A 667 37.97 -2.36 0.15
CA ALA A 667 38.46 -0.99 0.22
C ALA A 667 39.43 -0.87 1.41
N ARG A 668 40.66 -0.41 1.15
CA ARG A 668 41.69 -0.24 2.18
C ARG A 668 41.39 0.96 3.07
N SER A 669 40.75 0.75 4.23
CA SER A 669 40.69 1.76 5.30
C SER A 669 40.94 1.13 6.67
N ARG A 670 41.85 1.75 7.45
CA ARG A 670 42.36 1.25 8.73
C ARG A 670 41.24 1.15 9.80
N PRO A 671 41.18 0.08 10.61
CA PRO A 671 40.15 -0.04 11.64
C PRO A 671 40.47 0.80 12.89
N ARG A 672 39.69 1.84 13.17
CA ARG A 672 39.60 2.44 14.51
C ARG A 672 38.94 1.44 15.47
N ARG A 673 39.52 1.26 16.67
CA ARG A 673 39.05 0.29 17.68
C ARG A 673 37.69 0.69 18.26
N ARG A 674 36.74 -0.25 18.36
CA ARG A 674 35.55 -0.16 19.26
C ARG A 674 35.62 -1.24 20.35
N PRO A 675 35.11 -1.00 21.59
CA PRO A 675 35.46 -1.80 22.76
C PRO A 675 34.63 -3.07 23.01
N ARG A 676 35.23 -4.01 23.76
CA ARG A 676 34.84 -5.42 23.95
C ARG A 676 33.53 -5.73 24.73
N ARG A 677 32.63 -4.76 24.96
CA ARG A 677 31.47 -4.96 25.88
C ARG A 677 30.34 -5.85 25.32
N TRP A 678 30.15 -5.92 24.00
CA TRP A 678 28.93 -6.50 23.40
C TRP A 678 28.76 -8.03 23.60
N LEU A 679 29.85 -8.80 23.61
CA LEU A 679 29.78 -10.28 23.67
C LEU A 679 29.49 -10.89 25.05
N ARG A 680 29.56 -10.12 26.15
CA ARG A 680 29.38 -10.68 27.51
C ARG A 680 27.91 -10.83 27.94
N ARG A 681 26.97 -10.03 27.42
CA ARG A 681 25.56 -10.05 27.89
C ARG A 681 24.75 -11.27 27.40
N ARG A 682 25.02 -11.83 26.21
CA ARG A 682 24.21 -12.95 25.66
C ARG A 682 24.48 -14.35 26.26
N ARG A 683 25.56 -14.56 27.01
CA ARG A 683 25.89 -15.88 27.60
C ARG A 683 25.05 -16.30 28.82
N ARG A 684 24.17 -15.44 29.35
CA ARG A 684 23.36 -15.74 30.55
C ARG A 684 21.92 -16.23 30.27
N ARG A 685 21.43 -16.22 29.03
CA ARG A 685 20.00 -16.50 28.73
C ARG A 685 19.69 -17.91 28.18
N TRP A 686 20.69 -18.77 28.01
CA TRP A 686 20.52 -20.15 27.52
C TRP A 686 21.27 -21.12 28.43
N GLY A 687 20.59 -21.59 29.47
CA GLY A 687 21.02 -22.66 30.37
C GLY A 687 19.81 -23.53 30.69
N LEU A 688 19.83 -24.78 30.22
CA LEU A 688 18.71 -25.71 30.33
C LEU A 688 18.45 -26.09 31.80
N GLY A 689 17.22 -25.85 32.26
CA GLY A 689 16.72 -26.25 33.58
C GLY A 689 15.78 -27.45 33.47
N GLY A 690 16.34 -28.63 33.16
CA GLY A 690 15.59 -29.90 33.26
C GLY A 690 15.21 -30.21 34.72
N ARG A 691 14.20 -31.07 34.89
CA ARG A 691 13.60 -31.45 36.19
C ARG A 691 14.64 -31.81 37.24
N ARG A 692 14.47 -31.32 38.48
CA ARG A 692 15.19 -31.81 39.66
C ARG A 692 14.43 -32.97 40.32
N SER A 693 15.13 -34.05 40.62
CA SER A 693 14.88 -34.87 41.80
C SER A 693 16.09 -34.74 42.75
N PRO A 694 15.90 -34.76 44.08
CA PRO A 694 16.98 -34.43 45.02
C PRO A 694 17.77 -35.67 45.47
N SER A 695 19.09 -35.54 45.70
CA SER A 695 19.70 -35.76 47.02
C SER A 695 21.25 -35.70 47.04
N ARG A 696 21.79 -35.58 48.28
CA ARG A 696 23.14 -35.95 48.77
C ARG A 696 24.42 -35.17 48.33
N ARG A 697 24.75 -34.22 49.21
CA ARG A 697 26.02 -34.07 49.99
C ARG A 697 27.41 -34.04 49.29
N ARG A 698 28.08 -32.88 49.53
CA ARG A 698 29.46 -32.68 50.07
C ARG A 698 30.73 -32.70 49.18
N LEU A 699 31.53 -31.63 49.41
CA LEU A 699 33.00 -31.55 49.58
C LEU A 699 34.00 -31.37 48.39
N ARG A 700 34.60 -30.15 48.39
CA ARG A 700 36.05 -29.80 48.30
C ARG A 700 36.88 -29.91 47.00
N ARG A 701 37.30 -28.70 46.57
CA ARG A 701 38.69 -28.18 46.36
C ARG A 701 39.60 -28.69 45.21
N ARG A 702 40.25 -27.66 44.62
CA ARG A 702 41.67 -27.53 44.19
C ARG A 702 42.11 -27.83 42.73
N SER A 703 42.35 -26.73 42.01
CA SER A 703 43.63 -26.30 41.39
C SER A 703 44.47 -27.25 40.52
N GLY A 704 44.90 -26.74 39.35
CA GLY A 704 46.05 -27.28 38.61
C GLY A 704 46.37 -26.54 37.30
N CYS A 705 47.26 -25.56 37.33
CA CYS A 705 47.84 -24.93 36.14
C CYS A 705 49.19 -25.56 35.79
N ARG A 706 49.54 -25.59 34.48
CA ARG A 706 50.87 -25.50 33.81
C ARG A 706 50.77 -26.23 32.46
N GLY A 707 51.53 -25.90 31.42
CA GLY A 707 52.50 -24.82 31.27
C GLY A 707 52.89 -24.64 29.79
N TRP A 708 53.43 -23.47 29.45
CA TRP A 708 54.10 -23.20 28.17
C TRP A 708 55.52 -23.77 28.16
N LEU A 709 56.02 -24.14 26.99
CA LEU A 709 57.34 -23.76 26.48
C LEU A 709 57.40 -24.00 24.97
N GLY A 710 58.10 -23.14 24.23
CA GLY A 710 58.30 -23.26 22.80
C GLY A 710 59.34 -22.24 22.33
N GLY A 711 60.31 -22.68 21.54
CA GLY A 711 61.45 -21.86 21.14
C GLY A 711 61.98 -22.19 19.74
N LEU A 712 62.08 -21.12 18.94
CA LEU A 712 63.13 -20.79 17.95
C LEU A 712 63.29 -21.55 16.63
N SER A 713 63.71 -20.75 15.62
CA SER A 713 64.50 -21.05 14.42
C SER A 713 63.77 -21.65 13.18
N THR A 714 64.09 -21.34 11.90
CA THR A 714 64.82 -20.21 11.22
C THR A 714 64.64 -20.31 9.68
N CYS A 715 64.85 -19.19 8.94
CA CYS A 715 65.20 -19.09 7.49
C CYS A 715 64.20 -19.66 6.43
N GLY A 716 64.17 -19.25 5.15
CA GLY A 716 64.69 -18.09 4.39
C GLY A 716 63.58 -17.65 3.39
N GLY A 717 63.62 -16.58 2.57
CA GLY A 717 64.73 -15.92 1.89
C GLY A 717 64.66 -16.24 0.38
N TRP A 718 64.31 -15.27 -0.48
CA TRP A 718 64.64 -15.12 -1.93
C TRP A 718 64.00 -13.83 -2.51
N SER A 719 64.53 -13.29 -3.62
CA SER A 719 64.32 -11.90 -4.07
C SER A 719 64.46 -11.70 -5.61
N CYS A 720 64.17 -10.46 -6.09
CA CYS A 720 64.28 -9.94 -7.48
C CYS A 720 63.12 -10.36 -8.42
N GLY A 721 62.51 -9.55 -9.31
CA GLY A 721 62.55 -8.11 -9.69
C GLY A 721 61.35 -7.83 -10.65
N GLY A 722 61.12 -6.68 -11.32
CA GLY A 722 61.71 -5.33 -11.36
C GLY A 722 61.20 -4.51 -12.60
N TRP A 723 61.38 -3.17 -12.63
CA TRP A 723 61.22 -2.24 -13.80
C TRP A 723 59.81 -2.02 -14.42
N ARG A 724 59.53 -0.97 -15.22
CA ARG A 724 59.70 0.52 -15.13
C ARG A 724 58.87 1.18 -16.28
N SER A 725 58.34 2.39 -16.11
CA SER A 725 57.59 3.15 -17.16
C SER A 725 58.51 3.81 -18.21
N PRO A 726 57.97 4.35 -19.35
CA PRO A 726 57.75 5.82 -19.42
C PRO A 726 56.62 6.37 -20.35
N SER A 727 56.48 7.70 -20.26
CA SER A 727 55.58 8.74 -20.86
C SER A 727 55.41 8.92 -22.39
N GLY A 728 54.36 9.68 -22.79
CA GLY A 728 54.44 10.61 -23.97
C GLY A 728 53.12 11.27 -24.49
N ARG A 729 53.02 12.62 -24.39
CA ARG A 729 52.48 13.70 -25.32
C ARG A 729 51.33 13.40 -26.34
N SER A 730 50.48 14.33 -26.84
CA SER A 730 50.32 15.81 -26.72
C SER A 730 48.99 16.34 -27.31
N LEU A 731 48.44 17.42 -26.70
CA LEU A 731 47.78 18.63 -27.24
C LEU A 731 47.15 18.69 -28.67
N GLY A 732 45.95 19.28 -28.74
CA GLY A 732 45.33 19.89 -29.93
C GLY A 732 43.87 20.29 -29.64
N GLY A 733 43.41 21.50 -29.99
CA GLY A 733 42.05 21.99 -29.63
C GLY A 733 41.45 22.97 -30.65
N TRP A 734 40.52 23.82 -30.18
CA TRP A 734 39.76 24.87 -30.93
C TRP A 734 38.57 24.37 -31.78
N MET A 735 37.56 25.20 -32.14
CA MET A 735 36.74 26.18 -31.38
C MET A 735 35.53 26.61 -32.24
N PHE A 736 34.43 27.06 -31.60
CA PHE A 736 33.34 27.94 -32.13
C PHE A 736 32.35 27.54 -33.25
N GLY A 737 31.07 27.87 -32.97
CA GLY A 737 30.05 28.37 -33.93
C GLY A 737 29.22 27.32 -34.69
N GLY A 738 27.92 27.51 -34.97
CA GLY A 738 27.00 28.58 -34.56
C GLY A 738 25.84 28.79 -35.55
N ARG A 739 24.61 29.01 -35.01
CA ARG A 739 23.35 29.46 -35.68
C ARG A 739 22.46 28.44 -36.42
N ARG A 740 21.23 28.35 -35.87
CA ARG A 740 19.88 28.38 -36.50
C ARG A 740 19.78 28.38 -38.04
N VAL A 741 18.78 27.67 -38.58
CA VAL A 741 17.48 28.25 -39.06
C VAL A 741 16.44 27.12 -39.22
N ALA A 742 15.16 27.49 -39.18
CA ALA A 742 13.99 26.61 -39.23
C ALA A 742 13.56 26.23 -40.67
N GLY A 743 12.55 25.35 -40.79
CA GLY A 743 11.53 25.51 -41.83
C GLY A 743 11.04 24.25 -42.54
N CYS A 744 9.78 23.89 -42.26
CA CYS A 744 8.78 23.29 -43.16
C CYS A 744 9.06 21.97 -43.93
N GLY A 745 7.98 21.20 -44.09
CA GLY A 745 7.64 20.69 -45.43
C GLY A 745 7.13 19.25 -45.51
N ARG A 746 5.83 19.06 -45.32
CA ARG A 746 5.10 17.82 -45.65
C ARG A 746 5.43 17.32 -47.07
N LEU A 747 5.45 16.00 -47.27
CA LEU A 747 4.82 15.38 -48.45
C LEU A 747 4.42 13.92 -48.18
N ARG A 748 3.25 13.53 -48.72
CA ARG A 748 2.69 12.18 -48.62
C ARG A 748 3.11 11.32 -49.83
N SER A 749 3.07 10.00 -49.61
CA SER A 749 2.46 8.98 -50.48
C SER A 749 3.35 7.93 -51.17
N ARG A 750 2.92 6.67 -50.95
CA ARG A 750 2.92 5.49 -51.85
C ARG A 750 4.21 5.07 -52.58
N CYS A 751 4.69 3.88 -52.21
CA CYS A 751 5.02 2.82 -53.18
C CYS A 751 4.52 1.45 -52.69
N GLN A 752 4.13 0.58 -53.61
CA GLN A 752 3.52 -0.73 -53.33
C GLN A 752 4.54 -1.87 -53.25
N GLY A 753 4.27 -2.78 -52.32
CA GLY A 753 4.59 -4.22 -52.25
C GLY A 753 5.63 -4.89 -53.16
N ARG A 754 6.42 -5.77 -52.52
CA ARG A 754 6.69 -7.14 -53.04
C ARG A 754 6.91 -8.13 -51.90
N ARG A 755 6.31 -9.33 -52.03
CA ARG A 755 6.45 -10.47 -51.09
C ARG A 755 7.75 -11.23 -51.36
N SER A 756 8.35 -11.81 -50.32
CA SER A 756 9.05 -13.11 -50.46
C SER A 756 8.97 -13.92 -49.15
N ARG A 757 8.59 -15.20 -49.27
CA ARG A 757 8.55 -16.18 -48.17
C ARG A 757 9.90 -16.90 -48.06
N ARG A 758 10.35 -17.23 -46.85
CA ARG A 758 11.21 -18.39 -46.49
C ARG A 758 11.05 -18.66 -44.98
N THR A 759 10.08 -19.49 -44.58
CA THR A 759 10.27 -20.93 -44.24
C THR A 759 11.35 -21.18 -43.16
N TRP A 760 10.90 -21.34 -41.91
CA TRP A 760 11.66 -22.02 -40.85
C TRP A 760 11.31 -23.52 -40.85
N ARG A 761 12.27 -24.39 -40.53
CA ARG A 761 12.05 -25.82 -40.29
C ARG A 761 12.26 -26.11 -38.79
N PRO A 762 11.44 -26.98 -38.16
CA PRO A 762 11.69 -27.47 -36.81
C PRO A 762 12.72 -28.61 -36.81
N SER A 763 13.43 -28.78 -35.70
CA SER A 763 14.38 -29.87 -35.45
C SER A 763 13.81 -30.89 -34.47
N THR A 764 13.66 -32.14 -34.90
CA THR A 764 13.30 -33.29 -34.06
C THR A 764 14.54 -34.03 -33.52
N PRO A 765 14.40 -34.82 -32.43
CA PRO A 765 15.54 -35.30 -31.64
C PRO A 765 16.19 -36.59 -32.20
N ARG A 766 17.38 -36.91 -31.68
CA ARG A 766 18.00 -38.25 -31.82
C ARG A 766 18.42 -38.82 -30.47
N THR A 767 18.14 -40.11 -30.30
CA THR A 767 18.46 -40.97 -29.17
C THR A 767 19.81 -41.68 -29.34
N GLY A 768 20.40 -42.09 -28.21
CA GLY A 768 21.22 -43.31 -28.09
C GLY A 768 22.70 -43.23 -28.47
N VAL A 769 23.57 -43.10 -27.47
CA VAL A 769 24.24 -44.25 -26.81
C VAL A 769 24.20 -44.02 -25.30
#